data_AF-A0A8T9BYT8-F1
#
_entry.id   AF-A0A8T9BYT8-F1
#
_cell.length_a   1.000
_cell.length_b   1.000
_cell.length_c   1.000
_cell.angle_alpha   90.00
_cell.angle_beta   90.00
_cell.angle_gamma   90.00
#
_symmetry.space_group_name_H-M   'P 1'
#
loop_
_entity.id
_entity.type
_entity.pdbx_description
1 polymer ?
#
loop_
_entity_poly.entity_id
_entity_poly.type
_entity_poly.pdbx_seq_one_letter_code
_entity_poly.pdbx_strand_id
1 'polypeptide(L)'
;MLSDSGHGGTMFQGEFVESCKVNMASAAIRLKRILTYDQATEMERKNNDEQPEPDGKGSSEESVLEDANPQSMQRDFRMFRAINAANKVGGDVAGGVQYLDKFAFETGDFLLDRSEGNNARIARVWDINGVEGDDQAFRRYLQMLHNPWGLGDHLPIDLNPSIPGENTLPMARILRELSFHDSGASNGFRSGEIVLVLQPEVDFAALIVDYEGDEGSATLGEDYEMITYPWKLDLESEECEKILHRLAMQADLSKKKRKFDDLQVGDLEEESPPPKPSKSEVNDFELTRDTEPEAKWQRSSCRRPGRMFLSPRRFHVHGTGYQVPTMKVWRVALAVALWLTPADSKINRKQVIQAFNPVRHESSNSTPMQVGNGDFAFGVDVTGLQTFMPFGTLSSWGWHNFSLPTTPGQTSLADFTGLDWWTHGRLVNYDQPNPAEPDISNWAIQNPQRLNLGQIGFWFANQSITEANLSNKSQTLDLYSGTIISQFKISGSRVKVTTSVASDSDSVAIQIESDLLKDGQLGVFFDFPYPDVNKFDAPFVGVWNATSQHTTSLQKSRNQAQITHDIDATTYYTTIHWETDASISGPLNSTHRYILQSEGNSNLGLTVNFSPTSGKSCGDAGTVAKSSADWWEEYWETGAFVDLTATKKDNATELQRKIILSQYLLAVNEAGQDPPQESGLVNNGWYGKFHLEMVVWHLLHWGRWGKWSLLKRSIPGVYERFLPSSLQRAADQGYKGARWGKMSDPTGRSAPGEINSLLIWQQPHPFYIAENEYRAFPNQETLRKWDEILTQSAEFMASFAWYNTSTGVYDLGPPMYPVSENTSPNATFNPTFELAYWRFGLNIAAQWKTRQNLSVPDAWLHVAQNLAPLPTFNNTYPIYQDIPNMWVDPNTYYDHPAMIGIYGLLPPTPGLNLTILQNTADKIASIWDFSQLFGWDFPMLAMNAVRLGRPEKAVEYLLDAYFPFDDVGMPVGGPRVATPYFPGAGSLLLAVAMMAGGWDGSEGPHFPVGWEVEVEGFTPAL
;
A
#
# COMPACT_ATOMS: atom_id res chain seq x y z
N MET A 1 -62.45 -7.16 9.76
CA MET A 1 -63.80 -6.78 10.23
C MET A 1 -63.80 -5.28 10.44
N LEU A 2 -64.82 -4.56 9.92
CA LEU A 2 -65.00 -3.10 10.02
C LEU A 2 -63.88 -2.26 9.35
N SER A 3 -64.13 -1.28 8.49
CA SER A 3 -65.30 -0.94 7.63
C SER A 3 -64.73 -0.02 6.53
N ASP A 4 -65.02 -0.23 5.24
CA ASP A 4 -66.18 0.30 4.51
C ASP A 4 -66.54 1.78 4.83
N SER A 5 -66.85 2.65 3.86
CA SER A 5 -66.71 2.63 2.38
C SER A 5 -67.10 4.03 1.84
N GLY A 6 -66.90 4.32 0.53
CA GLY A 6 -67.74 5.36 -0.13
C GLY A 6 -67.13 6.26 -1.22
N HIS A 7 -67.26 5.85 -2.49
CA HIS A 7 -67.57 6.65 -3.70
C HIS A 7 -66.74 7.94 -4.02
N GLY A 8 -66.30 8.22 -5.26
CA GLY A 8 -66.41 7.51 -6.54
C GLY A 8 -66.38 8.51 -7.73
N GLY A 9 -66.12 8.04 -8.96
CA GLY A 9 -66.41 8.81 -10.19
C GLY A 9 -65.21 9.38 -11.00
N THR A 10 -64.63 8.52 -11.85
CA THR A 10 -64.18 8.83 -13.23
C THR A 10 -63.76 10.25 -13.63
N MET A 11 -62.45 10.48 -13.79
CA MET A 11 -61.85 10.95 -15.06
C MET A 11 -60.32 10.89 -15.01
N PHE A 12 -59.67 10.42 -16.09
CA PHE A 12 -58.58 11.12 -16.81
C PHE A 12 -58.01 10.21 -17.91
N GLN A 13 -58.07 10.68 -19.16
CA GLN A 13 -57.06 10.33 -20.16
C GLN A 13 -55.98 11.41 -20.09
N GLY A 14 -54.70 11.04 -19.99
CA GLY A 14 -53.61 12.01 -19.95
C GLY A 14 -52.26 11.37 -19.67
N GLU A 15 -51.22 12.00 -20.22
CA GLU A 15 -49.83 11.94 -19.72
C GLU A 15 -49.20 10.55 -19.54
N PHE A 16 -48.81 9.95 -20.66
CA PHE A 16 -47.70 8.97 -20.70
C PHE A 16 -46.70 9.30 -21.84
N VAL A 17 -46.37 10.58 -22.02
CA VAL A 17 -45.44 11.07 -23.07
C VAL A 17 -44.52 12.20 -22.57
N GLU A 18 -43.99 12.12 -21.34
CA GLU A 18 -42.98 13.10 -20.88
C GLU A 18 -41.86 12.50 -19.98
N SER A 19 -41.03 11.64 -20.59
CA SER A 19 -39.72 11.27 -20.03
C SER A 19 -38.66 11.08 -21.14
N CYS A 20 -39.03 10.55 -22.31
CA CYS A 20 -38.13 10.28 -23.43
C CYS A 20 -37.77 11.51 -24.32
N LYS A 21 -37.78 12.74 -23.79
CA LYS A 21 -37.46 13.96 -24.58
C LYS A 21 -36.33 14.85 -24.05
N VAL A 22 -35.88 14.66 -22.80
CA VAL A 22 -34.80 15.48 -22.24
C VAL A 22 -33.42 15.04 -22.78
N ASN A 23 -33.18 13.73 -22.92
CA ASN A 23 -31.86 13.19 -23.33
C ASN A 23 -31.50 13.31 -24.83
N MET A 24 -32.33 13.96 -25.67
CA MET A 24 -31.92 14.30 -27.04
C MET A 24 -31.50 15.77 -27.23
N ALA A 25 -31.70 16.64 -26.23
CA ALA A 25 -31.37 18.06 -26.35
C ALA A 25 -29.86 18.33 -26.32
N SER A 26 -29.12 17.71 -25.38
CA SER A 26 -27.69 17.96 -25.18
C SER A 26 -26.81 17.46 -26.34
N ALA A 27 -27.22 16.39 -27.02
CA ALA A 27 -26.52 15.87 -28.21
C ALA A 27 -26.57 16.84 -29.40
N ALA A 28 -27.65 17.64 -29.52
CA ALA A 28 -27.86 18.55 -30.65
C ALA A 28 -26.98 19.82 -30.61
N ILE A 29 -26.29 20.10 -29.49
CA ILE A 29 -25.44 21.29 -29.34
C ILE A 29 -23.97 21.01 -29.70
N ARG A 30 -23.41 19.84 -29.33
CA ARG A 30 -22.04 19.45 -29.72
C ARG A 30 -21.87 19.34 -31.24
N LEU A 31 -22.90 18.94 -31.97
CA LEU A 31 -22.88 18.83 -33.45
C LEU A 31 -22.91 20.18 -34.20
N LYS A 32 -23.00 21.33 -33.50
CA LYS A 32 -23.16 22.66 -34.14
C LYS A 32 -21.91 23.55 -34.11
N ARG A 33 -20.74 23.00 -33.75
CA ARG A 33 -19.43 23.68 -33.87
C ARG A 33 -18.42 22.97 -34.79
N ILE A 34 -18.82 21.88 -35.45
CA ILE A 34 -18.01 21.12 -36.43
C ILE A 34 -18.60 21.27 -37.84
N LEU A 35 -19.22 22.42 -38.14
CA LEU A 35 -19.81 22.75 -39.45
C LEU A 35 -19.53 24.20 -39.90
N THR A 36 -18.42 24.78 -39.42
CA THR A 36 -17.93 26.11 -39.86
C THR A 36 -16.41 26.14 -40.01
N TYR A 37 -15.82 25.08 -40.59
CA TYR A 37 -14.43 25.12 -41.10
C TYR A 37 -14.20 24.23 -42.33
N ASP A 38 -15.27 23.86 -43.05
CA ASP A 38 -15.20 22.93 -44.20
C ASP A 38 -16.06 23.42 -45.39
N GLN A 39 -15.97 24.73 -45.67
CA GLN A 39 -16.57 25.39 -46.85
C GLN A 39 -15.65 26.48 -47.43
N ALA A 40 -14.32 26.27 -47.34
CA ALA A 40 -13.32 27.26 -47.75
C ALA A 40 -12.13 26.68 -48.55
N THR A 41 -12.23 25.44 -49.07
CA THR A 41 -11.11 24.82 -49.81
C THR A 41 -11.51 23.91 -50.99
N GLU A 42 -12.76 23.96 -51.47
CA GLU A 42 -13.18 23.21 -52.67
C GLU A 42 -13.95 24.09 -53.68
N MET A 43 -13.32 25.17 -54.15
CA MET A 43 -13.85 25.95 -55.28
C MET A 43 -12.78 26.43 -56.28
N GLU A 44 -11.67 25.72 -56.43
CA GLU A 44 -10.70 26.02 -57.49
C GLU A 44 -9.97 24.78 -58.08
N ARG A 45 -10.73 23.72 -58.37
CA ARG A 45 -10.25 22.57 -59.18
C ARG A 45 -11.22 22.13 -60.26
N LYS A 46 -11.25 22.90 -61.36
CA LYS A 46 -11.47 22.41 -62.74
C LYS A 46 -11.22 23.53 -63.76
N ASN A 47 -10.05 23.51 -64.39
CA ASN A 47 -9.90 23.34 -65.85
C ASN A 47 -8.42 23.41 -66.29
N ASN A 48 -8.09 22.57 -67.29
CA ASN A 48 -7.00 22.68 -68.27
C ASN A 48 -5.54 22.74 -67.79
N ASP A 49 -4.85 21.60 -67.95
CA ASP A 49 -3.80 21.33 -68.96
C ASP A 49 -2.74 22.39 -69.38
N GLU A 50 -1.63 21.83 -69.89
CA GLU A 50 -0.49 22.43 -70.63
C GLU A 50 0.69 23.04 -69.81
N GLN A 51 1.79 22.27 -69.79
CA GLN A 51 3.19 22.75 -69.75
C GLN A 51 3.53 23.48 -71.08
N PRO A 52 4.51 24.42 -71.15
CA PRO A 52 5.83 24.30 -70.48
C PRO A 52 6.49 25.59 -69.94
N GLU A 53 7.71 25.43 -69.41
CA GLU A 53 8.78 26.44 -69.23
C GLU A 53 9.22 27.12 -70.57
N PRO A 54 10.04 28.22 -70.60
CA PRO A 54 11.00 28.69 -69.58
C PRO A 54 11.15 30.24 -69.38
N ASP A 55 12.29 30.62 -68.79
CA ASP A 55 12.96 31.95 -68.73
C ASP A 55 12.46 33.03 -67.75
N GLY A 56 13.41 33.72 -67.07
CA GLY A 56 13.06 34.95 -66.32
C GLY A 56 14.17 35.75 -65.59
N LYS A 57 15.04 35.10 -64.79
CA LYS A 57 16.08 35.69 -63.88
C LYS A 57 15.58 36.41 -62.62
N GLY A 58 16.21 36.14 -61.47
CA GLY A 58 15.94 36.85 -60.20
C GLY A 58 16.73 36.37 -58.97
N SER A 59 18.07 36.46 -59.01
CA SER A 59 19.03 36.36 -57.87
C SER A 59 18.99 35.17 -56.88
N SER A 60 20.08 34.40 -56.92
CA SER A 60 20.95 33.90 -55.81
C SER A 60 20.70 34.40 -54.36
N GLU A 61 21.11 33.71 -53.28
CA GLU A 61 22.07 32.59 -53.15
C GLU A 61 21.84 31.70 -51.89
N GLU A 62 22.84 30.92 -51.45
CA GLU A 62 22.72 29.75 -50.54
C GLU A 62 22.95 29.99 -49.03
N SER A 63 22.20 29.25 -48.19
CA SER A 63 22.66 28.50 -46.99
C SER A 63 22.93 29.16 -45.61
N VAL A 64 22.88 28.29 -44.59
CA VAL A 64 23.39 28.36 -43.19
C VAL A 64 22.50 28.96 -42.07
N LEU A 65 22.40 28.17 -40.98
CA LEU A 65 22.14 28.37 -39.52
C LEU A 65 21.80 29.80 -38.99
N GLU A 66 21.06 30.04 -37.89
CA GLU A 66 21.21 29.47 -36.52
C GLU A 66 19.92 29.52 -35.65
N ASP A 67 19.96 28.77 -34.53
CA ASP A 67 19.36 28.96 -33.20
C ASP A 67 17.87 29.36 -32.99
N ALA A 68 17.13 28.42 -32.38
CA ALA A 68 15.91 28.67 -31.59
C ALA A 68 16.15 28.35 -30.10
N ASN A 69 16.19 29.39 -29.26
CA ASN A 69 16.59 29.34 -27.84
C ASN A 69 15.61 28.58 -26.91
N PRO A 70 16.04 27.49 -26.21
CA PRO A 70 15.20 26.73 -25.28
C PRO A 70 15.27 27.27 -23.82
N GLN A 71 14.54 28.36 -23.52
CA GLN A 71 14.48 28.92 -22.15
C GLN A 71 13.07 29.09 -21.53
N SER A 72 12.00 28.67 -22.20
CA SER A 72 10.63 28.77 -21.66
C SER A 72 10.22 27.62 -20.72
N MET A 73 10.87 26.45 -20.77
CA MET A 73 10.53 25.25 -19.97
C MET A 73 11.53 24.97 -18.81
N GLN A 74 12.00 26.02 -18.12
CA GLN A 74 12.81 25.87 -16.89
C GLN A 74 12.34 26.81 -15.74
N ARG A 75 11.02 26.89 -15.53
CA ARG A 75 10.46 27.69 -14.43
C ARG A 75 10.05 26.85 -13.22
N ASP A 76 9.41 25.70 -13.43
CA ASP A 76 8.82 24.91 -12.32
C ASP A 76 9.83 23.98 -11.62
N PHE A 77 10.96 23.65 -12.28
CA PHE A 77 12.07 22.90 -11.67
C PHE A 77 12.94 23.70 -10.68
N ARG A 78 12.56 24.94 -10.32
CA ARG A 78 13.33 25.78 -9.39
C ARG A 78 12.98 25.55 -7.91
N MET A 79 11.77 25.10 -7.59
CA MET A 79 11.34 24.93 -6.20
C MET A 79 12.07 23.77 -5.50
N PHE A 80 12.32 22.67 -6.23
CA PHE A 80 13.08 21.51 -5.70
C PHE A 80 14.60 21.74 -5.56
N ARG A 81 15.18 22.72 -6.27
CA ARG A 81 16.63 23.03 -6.15
C ARG A 81 16.95 23.91 -4.95
N ALA A 82 15.99 24.65 -4.40
CA ALA A 82 16.22 25.52 -3.24
C ALA A 82 16.59 24.74 -1.97
N ILE A 83 16.00 23.56 -1.77
CA ILE A 83 16.22 22.71 -0.58
C ILE A 83 17.57 21.97 -0.69
N ASN A 84 17.85 21.32 -1.82
CA ASN A 84 19.09 20.54 -2.00
C ASN A 84 20.37 21.38 -2.22
N ALA A 85 20.26 22.70 -2.44
CA ALA A 85 21.42 23.59 -2.52
C ALA A 85 21.96 24.00 -1.14
N ALA A 86 21.12 24.00 -0.08
CA ALA A 86 21.53 24.39 1.27
C ALA A 86 22.45 23.36 1.94
N ASN A 87 22.23 22.06 1.68
CA ASN A 87 22.89 20.96 2.37
C ASN A 87 24.25 20.52 1.75
N LYS A 88 24.90 21.36 0.93
CA LYS A 88 26.12 20.98 0.20
C LYS A 88 27.35 21.90 0.37
N VAL A 89 27.34 22.77 1.39
CA VAL A 89 28.55 23.45 1.87
C VAL A 89 28.66 23.27 3.38
N GLY A 90 29.61 22.45 3.83
CA GLY A 90 29.87 22.24 5.25
C GLY A 90 30.49 23.48 5.88
N GLY A 91 29.76 24.14 6.78
CA GLY A 91 30.23 25.28 7.56
C GLY A 91 29.38 25.43 8.82
N ASP A 92 30.02 25.40 9.98
CA ASP A 92 29.36 25.49 11.28
C ASP A 92 28.82 26.91 11.53
N VAL A 93 27.52 27.02 11.80
CA VAL A 93 26.83 28.29 12.10
C VAL A 93 25.82 28.12 13.22
N ALA A 94 26.32 28.06 14.45
CA ALA A 94 25.53 28.41 15.62
C ALA A 94 25.22 29.93 15.61
N GLY A 95 23.96 30.31 15.39
CA GLY A 95 23.50 31.70 15.55
C GLY A 95 22.41 32.13 14.56
N GLY A 96 21.13 31.90 14.91
CA GLY A 96 20.01 32.22 14.02
C GLY A 96 18.61 32.24 14.65
N VAL A 97 18.47 32.45 15.97
CA VAL A 97 17.16 32.44 16.68
C VAL A 97 17.01 33.64 17.61
N GLN A 98 16.19 34.62 17.19
CA GLN A 98 15.53 35.72 17.94
C GLN A 98 15.14 36.81 16.92
N TYR A 99 13.98 37.49 16.94
CA TYR A 99 12.78 37.51 17.82
C TYR A 99 11.52 37.39 16.91
N LEU A 100 10.30 37.12 17.37
CA LEU A 100 9.70 37.33 18.69
C LEU A 100 8.99 36.08 19.23
N ASP A 101 9.35 35.68 20.45
CA ASP A 101 8.39 35.10 21.40
C ASP A 101 8.77 35.53 22.82
N LYS A 102 7.78 36.01 23.59
CA LYS A 102 7.81 36.23 25.05
C LYS A 102 6.52 36.92 25.54
N PHE A 103 5.65 36.15 26.20
CA PHE A 103 5.08 36.41 27.54
C PHE A 103 3.88 35.47 27.76
N ALA A 104 3.73 34.73 28.86
CA ALA A 104 4.66 34.15 29.84
C ALA A 104 3.87 33.08 30.62
N PHE A 105 4.55 32.17 31.32
CA PHE A 105 3.88 31.22 32.23
C PHE A 105 3.97 31.67 33.70
N GLU A 106 2.95 31.25 34.46
CA GLU A 106 2.95 30.97 35.91
C GLU A 106 2.73 32.06 36.99
N THR A 107 1.93 31.64 37.98
CA THR A 107 1.63 32.22 39.32
C THR A 107 0.79 33.51 39.41
N GLY A 108 -0.27 33.46 40.23
CA GLY A 108 -1.16 34.60 40.50
C GLY A 108 -2.53 34.19 41.06
N ASP A 109 -2.58 33.61 42.26
CA ASP A 109 -3.83 33.19 42.93
C ASP A 109 -4.38 34.28 43.88
N PHE A 110 -5.69 34.23 44.14
CA PHE A 110 -6.49 35.11 45.00
C PHE A 110 -6.51 36.63 44.71
N LEU A 111 -7.70 37.12 44.36
CA LEU A 111 -8.36 38.12 45.21
C LEU A 111 -9.90 38.03 45.10
N LEU A 112 -10.57 38.11 46.26
CA LEU A 112 -12.02 38.18 46.39
C LEU A 112 -12.48 39.65 46.38
N ASP A 113 -13.60 39.94 45.71
CA ASP A 113 -14.58 40.91 46.22
C ASP A 113 -16.02 40.51 45.82
N ARG A 114 -17.03 41.04 46.53
CA ARG A 114 -18.46 40.74 46.35
C ARG A 114 -19.34 42.00 46.42
N SER A 115 -20.07 42.26 45.34
CA SER A 115 -21.38 42.94 45.33
C SER A 115 -22.09 42.56 44.02
N GLU A 116 -23.32 42.06 44.00
CA GLU A 116 -24.60 42.76 44.21
C GLU A 116 -24.77 44.00 43.30
N GLY A 117 -25.77 44.09 42.42
CA GLY A 117 -26.82 43.14 42.01
C GLY A 117 -27.96 43.80 41.18
N ASN A 118 -28.92 43.01 40.72
CA ASN A 118 -30.24 43.38 40.14
C ASN A 118 -30.34 44.11 38.76
N ASN A 119 -31.21 43.53 37.92
CA ASN A 119 -32.21 44.16 37.03
C ASN A 119 -31.83 45.27 36.01
N ALA A 120 -31.87 44.90 34.71
CA ALA A 120 -32.57 45.66 33.68
C ALA A 120 -33.08 44.75 32.54
N ARG A 121 -34.07 45.20 31.77
CA ARG A 121 -34.63 44.56 30.56
C ARG A 121 -34.71 45.59 29.43
N ILE A 122 -34.69 45.13 28.16
CA ILE A 122 -35.15 45.87 26.95
C ILE A 122 -34.18 47.03 26.55
N ALA A 123 -33.92 47.38 25.29
CA ALA A 123 -34.55 47.03 24.00
C ALA A 123 -33.53 46.73 22.87
N ARG A 124 -34.04 46.31 21.69
CA ARG A 124 -33.39 46.53 20.38
C ARG A 124 -33.63 47.98 19.94
N VAL A 125 -32.82 48.52 19.00
CA VAL A 125 -33.32 49.23 17.79
C VAL A 125 -32.18 49.59 16.82
N TRP A 126 -32.30 49.03 15.60
CA TRP A 126 -31.97 49.55 14.26
C TRP A 126 -30.53 49.91 13.80
N ASP A 127 -30.27 49.36 12.62
CA ASP A 127 -29.32 49.76 11.56
C ASP A 127 -29.85 50.96 10.73
N ILE A 128 -28.98 51.60 9.94
CA ILE A 128 -29.19 52.19 8.58
C ILE A 128 -28.21 53.35 8.28
N ASN A 129 -27.31 53.09 7.31
CA ASN A 129 -26.68 53.99 6.31
C ASN A 129 -26.05 55.36 6.69
N GLY A 130 -24.71 55.43 6.53
CA GLY A 130 -24.11 56.10 5.35
C GLY A 130 -23.45 57.49 5.48
N VAL A 131 -22.22 57.61 4.92
CA VAL A 131 -21.69 58.67 4.01
C VAL A 131 -20.27 58.28 3.55
N GLU A 132 -19.77 58.85 2.45
CA GLU A 132 -18.66 58.36 1.60
C GLU A 132 -17.28 59.06 1.80
N GLY A 133 -16.22 58.50 1.18
CA GLY A 133 -14.91 59.14 0.91
C GLY A 133 -13.73 58.51 1.67
N ASP A 134 -12.57 58.17 1.09
CA ASP A 134 -11.96 58.56 -0.21
C ASP A 134 -11.15 57.37 -0.83
N ASP A 135 -10.96 57.38 -2.16
CA ASP A 135 -10.48 56.25 -2.99
C ASP A 135 -9.26 56.63 -3.85
N GLN A 136 -8.10 56.81 -3.21
CA GLN A 136 -6.81 57.02 -3.90
C GLN A 136 -5.67 56.08 -3.50
N ALA A 137 -5.69 55.49 -2.29
CA ALA A 137 -4.62 54.59 -1.86
C ALA A 137 -4.65 53.25 -2.61
N PHE A 138 -5.83 52.65 -2.75
CA PHE A 138 -6.01 51.30 -3.31
C PHE A 138 -5.68 51.23 -4.81
N ARG A 139 -6.08 52.25 -5.58
CA ARG A 139 -5.85 52.33 -7.03
C ARG A 139 -4.37 52.42 -7.43
N ARG A 140 -3.48 52.91 -6.55
CA ARG A 140 -2.03 52.91 -6.80
C ARG A 140 -1.38 51.54 -6.60
N TYR A 141 -1.91 50.73 -5.68
CA TYR A 141 -1.39 49.37 -5.43
C TYR A 141 -1.68 48.43 -6.61
N LEU A 142 -2.88 48.54 -7.20
CA LEU A 142 -3.32 47.72 -8.34
C LEU A 142 -2.71 48.11 -9.70
N GLN A 143 -1.89 49.16 -9.79
CA GLN A 143 -1.22 49.57 -11.03
C GLN A 143 0.26 49.11 -11.15
N MET A 144 0.81 48.43 -10.14
CA MET A 144 2.21 47.95 -10.17
C MET A 144 2.37 46.48 -10.58
N LEU A 145 1.28 45.77 -10.94
CA LEU A 145 1.31 44.36 -11.32
C LEU A 145 0.61 44.14 -12.67
N HIS A 146 1.40 43.73 -13.67
CA HIS A 146 1.06 43.43 -15.07
C HIS A 146 0.81 44.62 -16.03
N ASN A 147 1.80 44.91 -16.89
CA ASN A 147 1.72 44.47 -18.30
C ASN A 147 3.12 44.39 -18.96
N PRO A 148 3.34 43.58 -20.01
CA PRO A 148 4.64 43.42 -20.68
C PRO A 148 4.76 44.14 -22.04
N TRP A 149 5.99 44.17 -22.58
CA TRP A 149 6.44 44.64 -23.91
C TRP A 149 6.39 46.16 -24.21
N GLY A 150 7.51 46.68 -24.72
CA GLY A 150 7.67 48.05 -25.25
C GLY A 150 9.14 48.36 -25.59
N LEU A 151 9.43 48.76 -26.83
CA LEU A 151 10.78 49.05 -27.35
C LEU A 151 11.11 50.56 -27.31
N GLY A 152 12.39 50.95 -27.30
CA GLY A 152 12.79 52.37 -27.43
C GLY A 152 14.28 52.72 -27.14
N ASP A 153 15.13 52.48 -28.13
CA ASP A 153 16.24 53.36 -28.59
C ASP A 153 17.49 53.74 -27.74
N HIS A 154 18.64 53.23 -28.22
CA HIS A 154 19.96 53.88 -28.42
C HIS A 154 20.90 54.35 -27.25
N LEU A 155 21.94 53.51 -27.00
CA LEU A 155 23.42 53.72 -27.13
C LEU A 155 24.00 55.16 -27.32
N PRO A 156 25.30 55.45 -26.99
CA PRO A 156 26.50 54.56 -26.97
C PRO A 156 27.36 54.70 -25.66
N ILE A 157 28.62 54.24 -25.45
CA ILE A 157 29.82 53.93 -26.28
C ILE A 157 30.65 52.76 -25.69
N ASP A 158 31.41 52.05 -26.54
CA ASP A 158 32.44 51.02 -26.28
C ASP A 158 33.59 51.36 -25.30
N LEU A 159 34.21 50.32 -24.70
CA LEU A 159 35.55 49.85 -25.12
C LEU A 159 36.07 48.59 -24.36
N ASN A 160 36.60 47.63 -25.14
CA ASN A 160 37.42 46.47 -24.75
C ASN A 160 38.93 46.84 -24.95
N PRO A 161 39.97 46.03 -24.63
CA PRO A 161 40.05 44.78 -23.84
C PRO A 161 41.20 44.73 -22.80
N SER A 162 41.36 43.59 -22.09
CA SER A 162 42.64 42.85 -21.84
C SER A 162 42.80 42.22 -20.44
N ILE A 163 43.21 40.94 -20.42
CA ILE A 163 43.77 40.13 -19.31
C ILE A 163 45.29 40.06 -19.57
N PRO A 164 46.26 40.12 -18.60
CA PRO A 164 46.39 39.17 -17.47
C PRO A 164 47.04 39.68 -16.15
N GLY A 165 47.10 38.82 -15.11
CA GLY A 165 48.21 38.87 -14.13
C GLY A 165 47.96 38.43 -12.67
N GLU A 166 48.57 37.31 -12.29
CA GLU A 166 49.24 37.00 -10.99
C GLU A 166 48.52 37.11 -9.61
N ASN A 167 48.44 35.95 -8.94
CA ASN A 167 48.92 35.63 -7.57
C ASN A 167 49.19 36.78 -6.56
N THR A 168 48.62 36.71 -5.34
CA THR A 168 49.35 36.36 -4.07
C THR A 168 48.51 36.48 -2.77
N LEU A 169 48.84 35.65 -1.78
CA LEU A 169 48.55 35.76 -0.32
C LEU A 169 49.74 36.49 0.39
N PRO A 170 49.74 36.89 1.70
CA PRO A 170 48.84 36.53 2.81
C PRO A 170 48.47 37.66 3.85
N MET A 171 47.74 37.25 4.91
CA MET A 171 47.54 37.83 6.28
C MET A 171 48.22 39.14 6.76
N ALA A 172 47.48 39.95 7.56
CA ALA A 172 47.64 40.06 9.06
C ALA A 172 46.96 41.31 9.71
N ARG A 173 46.85 41.30 11.07
CA ARG A 173 46.59 42.42 12.05
C ARG A 173 45.14 42.87 12.38
N ILE A 174 44.82 43.52 13.54
CA ILE A 174 45.22 43.35 14.97
C ILE A 174 44.37 44.24 15.96
N LEU A 175 44.01 43.70 17.15
CA LEU A 175 43.70 44.31 18.49
C LEU A 175 42.68 45.47 18.77
N ARG A 176 41.85 45.25 19.83
CA ARG A 176 41.40 46.15 20.95
C ARG A 176 40.32 47.23 20.64
N GLU A 177 39.55 47.80 21.61
CA GLU A 177 39.75 48.12 23.06
C GLU A 177 38.49 47.97 23.99
N LEU A 178 38.74 47.73 25.32
CA LEU A 178 38.16 48.34 26.57
C LEU A 178 36.61 48.45 26.83
N SER A 179 36.04 48.50 28.05
CA SER A 179 36.53 48.43 29.47
C SER A 179 35.40 48.26 30.54
N PHE A 180 35.70 47.53 31.64
CA PHE A 180 35.28 47.62 33.09
C PHE A 180 33.86 48.10 33.55
N HIS A 181 33.27 47.69 34.69
CA HIS A 181 33.72 47.25 36.05
C HIS A 181 32.74 46.16 36.64
N ASP A 182 32.82 45.52 37.84
CA ASP A 182 33.75 45.33 39.00
C ASP A 182 33.00 45.52 40.35
N SER A 183 33.08 44.72 41.44
CA SER A 183 33.51 43.32 41.69
C SER A 183 33.05 42.83 43.11
N GLY A 184 33.21 41.53 43.44
CA GLY A 184 33.18 40.96 44.82
C GLY A 184 31.98 40.06 45.20
N ALA A 185 32.10 39.00 46.02
CA ALA A 185 33.29 38.33 46.59
C ALA A 185 32.97 36.91 47.16
N SER A 186 33.96 35.99 47.14
CA SER A 186 34.22 34.81 48.05
C SER A 186 33.04 33.97 48.63
N ASN A 187 33.02 32.63 48.65
CA ASN A 187 34.09 31.62 48.80
C ASN A 187 33.62 30.20 48.35
N GLY A 188 34.54 29.31 47.94
CA GLY A 188 34.31 27.85 47.87
C GLY A 188 34.94 27.12 46.68
N PHE A 189 35.98 26.31 46.91
CA PHE A 189 36.62 25.47 45.88
C PHE A 189 35.94 24.09 45.75
N ARG A 190 35.70 23.63 44.52
CA ARG A 190 36.61 22.70 43.79
C ARG A 190 36.21 22.57 42.31
N SER A 191 37.13 22.04 41.51
CA SER A 191 37.13 22.05 40.04
C SER A 191 36.48 20.82 39.40
N GLY A 192 35.86 21.03 38.24
CA GLY A 192 35.49 19.99 37.28
C GLY A 192 35.25 20.63 35.91
N GLU A 193 36.18 20.44 34.97
CA GLU A 193 36.07 20.98 33.61
C GLU A 193 35.20 20.07 32.73
N ILE A 194 34.43 20.66 31.82
CA ILE A 194 33.67 19.93 30.82
C ILE A 194 34.57 19.75 29.60
N VAL A 195 34.91 18.50 29.27
CA VAL A 195 35.59 18.13 28.02
C VAL A 195 34.56 17.47 27.09
N LEU A 196 34.31 18.11 25.96
CA LEU A 196 33.58 17.50 24.85
C LEU A 196 34.46 16.43 24.20
N VAL A 197 33.93 15.21 24.07
CA VAL A 197 34.57 14.12 23.34
C VAL A 197 33.62 13.64 22.24
N LEU A 198 34.04 13.78 20.99
CA LEU A 198 33.43 13.11 19.85
C LEU A 198 34.02 11.69 19.75
N GLN A 199 33.17 10.67 19.60
CA GLN A 199 33.54 9.28 19.34
C GLN A 199 32.68 8.74 18.19
N PRO A 200 33.23 7.88 17.31
CA PRO A 200 32.49 7.18 16.26
C PRO A 200 31.89 5.86 16.77
N GLU A 201 31.12 5.21 15.90
CA GLU A 201 30.52 3.89 16.09
C GLU A 201 31.55 2.74 16.06
N VAL A 202 31.25 1.65 16.77
CA VAL A 202 31.24 0.22 16.34
C VAL A 202 30.93 -0.66 17.57
N ASP A 203 30.31 -1.82 17.34
CA ASP A 203 29.76 -2.75 18.36
C ASP A 203 30.72 -3.25 19.44
N PHE A 204 30.14 -3.65 20.59
CA PHE A 204 30.48 -4.94 21.21
C PHE A 204 29.31 -5.51 22.04
N ALA A 205 29.20 -6.84 22.07
CA ALA A 205 28.08 -7.57 22.67
C ALA A 205 28.05 -7.54 24.21
N ALA A 206 26.84 -7.50 24.79
CA ALA A 206 26.62 -7.61 26.22
C ALA A 206 26.41 -9.07 26.65
N LEU A 207 27.40 -9.65 27.35
CA LEU A 207 27.28 -10.96 27.99
C LEU A 207 26.64 -10.82 29.38
N ILE A 208 25.44 -11.35 29.58
CA ILE A 208 24.80 -11.43 30.90
C ILE A 208 25.19 -12.75 31.57
N VAL A 209 25.74 -12.68 32.78
CA VAL A 209 25.94 -13.81 33.69
C VAL A 209 25.52 -13.36 35.08
N ASP A 210 24.56 -14.06 35.69
CA ASP A 210 24.12 -13.82 37.06
C ASP A 210 25.23 -14.08 38.10
N TYR A 211 25.13 -13.42 39.25
CA TYR A 211 25.92 -13.79 40.43
C TYR A 211 25.17 -13.56 41.75
N GLU A 212 24.78 -14.66 42.40
CA GLU A 212 24.49 -14.70 43.83
C GLU A 212 25.71 -15.25 44.59
N GLY A 213 25.90 -14.88 45.87
CA GLY A 213 26.68 -15.68 46.82
C GLY A 213 28.08 -15.17 47.20
N ASP A 214 28.11 -14.45 48.33
CA ASP A 214 29.11 -14.34 49.41
C ASP A 214 30.54 -14.99 49.35
N GLU A 215 31.48 -14.26 49.96
CA GLU A 215 32.75 -14.66 50.62
C GLU A 215 33.80 -15.55 49.88
N GLY A 216 35.07 -15.10 49.74
CA GLY A 216 36.10 -16.01 49.17
C GLY A 216 37.62 -15.70 49.10
N SER A 217 38.12 -14.46 49.22
CA SER A 217 39.57 -14.10 49.35
C SER A 217 40.57 -14.28 48.16
N ALA A 218 41.70 -13.54 48.24
CA ALA A 218 43.06 -13.84 47.68
C ALA A 218 43.45 -13.60 46.19
N THR A 219 43.50 -12.33 45.78
CA THR A 219 44.66 -11.59 45.17
C THR A 219 45.74 -12.24 44.26
N LEU A 220 46.16 -11.45 43.24
CA LEU A 220 47.42 -11.46 42.42
C LEU A 220 47.52 -12.45 41.23
N GLY A 221 48.01 -12.05 40.04
CA GLY A 221 48.39 -10.70 39.57
C GLY A 221 49.09 -10.64 38.19
N GLU A 222 49.15 -9.42 37.64
CA GLU A 222 50.09 -8.87 36.61
C GLU A 222 50.12 -9.41 35.15
N ASP A 223 49.53 -8.59 34.27
CA ASP A 223 50.11 -7.94 33.08
C ASP A 223 50.39 -8.64 31.73
N TYR A 224 50.07 -7.87 30.66
CA TYR A 224 50.43 -8.03 29.25
C TYR A 224 50.82 -6.64 28.70
N GLU A 225 51.81 -6.54 27.81
CA GLU A 225 52.12 -5.30 27.06
C GLU A 225 52.37 -5.57 25.55
N MET A 226 52.41 -4.51 24.75
CA MET A 226 52.25 -4.51 23.28
C MET A 226 53.57 -4.59 22.47
N ILE A 227 53.50 -4.65 21.11
CA ILE A 227 54.12 -3.64 20.18
C ILE A 227 53.80 -3.90 18.67
N THR A 228 52.79 -3.18 18.17
CA THR A 228 52.63 -2.41 16.90
C THR A 228 53.38 -2.66 15.56
N TYR A 229 52.58 -2.73 14.45
CA TYR A 229 52.69 -2.03 13.12
C TYR A 229 53.92 -2.21 12.17
N PRO A 230 53.94 -1.73 10.88
CA PRO A 230 52.93 -1.08 9.99
C PRO A 230 52.78 -1.68 8.55
N TRP A 231 52.05 -1.01 7.64
CA TRP A 231 51.83 -1.33 6.20
C TRP A 231 52.95 -0.88 5.22
N LYS A 232 53.12 -1.58 4.07
CA LYS A 232 53.44 -0.96 2.75
C LYS A 232 53.13 -1.88 1.53
N LEU A 233 53.37 -1.37 0.31
CA LEU A 233 52.88 -1.85 -1.00
C LEU A 233 53.90 -2.71 -1.82
N ASP A 234 53.35 -3.43 -2.80
CA ASP A 234 53.90 -3.83 -4.12
C ASP A 234 54.77 -5.10 -4.37
N LEU A 235 54.36 -5.78 -5.46
CA LEU A 235 55.06 -6.66 -6.44
C LEU A 235 55.43 -8.15 -6.14
N GLU A 236 54.82 -9.00 -6.97
CA GLU A 236 55.29 -10.24 -7.65
C GLU A 236 56.03 -11.38 -6.91
N SER A 237 55.36 -12.56 -6.83
CA SER A 237 55.92 -13.92 -7.15
C SER A 237 54.77 -14.95 -7.16
N GLU A 238 54.51 -15.72 -8.23
CA GLU A 238 55.23 -16.87 -8.81
C GLU A 238 54.98 -18.28 -8.19
N GLU A 239 53.82 -18.56 -7.57
CA GLU A 239 53.50 -19.96 -7.17
C GLU A 239 52.05 -20.49 -7.37
N CYS A 240 51.19 -19.83 -8.15
CA CYS A 240 49.84 -20.37 -8.45
C CYS A 240 49.71 -21.17 -9.78
N GLU A 241 50.68 -21.15 -10.69
CA GLU A 241 50.62 -21.98 -11.92
C GLU A 241 50.94 -23.47 -11.69
N LYS A 242 51.58 -23.82 -10.56
CA LYS A 242 52.18 -25.16 -10.35
C LYS A 242 51.18 -26.26 -9.95
N ILE A 243 49.90 -25.94 -9.73
CA ILE A 243 48.86 -26.91 -9.29
C ILE A 243 47.86 -27.26 -10.40
N LEU A 244 47.47 -26.31 -11.26
CA LEU A 244 46.49 -26.56 -12.34
C LEU A 244 47.03 -27.50 -13.44
N HIS A 245 48.34 -27.67 -13.55
CA HIS A 245 48.98 -28.44 -14.62
C HIS A 245 49.07 -29.97 -14.39
N ARG A 246 48.30 -30.53 -13.43
CA ARG A 246 48.37 -31.97 -13.05
C ARG A 246 47.07 -32.80 -13.17
N LEU A 247 45.93 -32.21 -13.55
CA LEU A 247 44.66 -32.95 -13.71
C LEU A 247 44.01 -32.75 -15.09
N ALA A 248 44.83 -32.67 -16.14
CA ALA A 248 44.36 -32.71 -17.53
C ALA A 248 45.13 -33.78 -18.35
N MET A 249 44.36 -34.60 -19.06
CA MET A 249 44.77 -35.51 -20.15
C MET A 249 45.76 -36.66 -19.86
N GLN A 250 45.21 -37.82 -19.49
CA GLN A 250 45.35 -39.07 -20.26
C GLN A 250 44.19 -40.03 -19.91
N ALA A 251 43.59 -40.83 -20.80
CA ALA A 251 43.07 -40.65 -22.17
C ALA A 251 42.63 -42.05 -22.67
N ASP A 252 41.34 -42.21 -22.99
CA ASP A 252 40.70 -43.30 -23.78
C ASP A 252 40.91 -44.78 -23.36
N LEU A 253 39.80 -45.51 -23.16
CA LEU A 253 39.70 -46.86 -23.72
C LEU A 253 38.26 -47.30 -24.10
N SER A 254 37.94 -47.13 -25.38
CA SER A 254 37.18 -48.04 -26.25
C SER A 254 35.68 -47.80 -26.56
N LYS A 255 35.39 -47.76 -27.87
CA LYS A 255 34.06 -47.96 -28.49
C LYS A 255 33.92 -49.39 -29.04
N LYS A 256 32.83 -50.10 -28.72
CA LYS A 256 32.17 -51.25 -29.43
C LYS A 256 31.14 -51.85 -28.45
N LYS A 257 29.89 -52.17 -28.77
CA LYS A 257 29.14 -52.48 -30.02
C LYS A 257 27.92 -51.52 -30.13
N ARG A 258 27.28 -51.22 -31.28
CA ARG A 258 26.58 -52.06 -32.29
C ARG A 258 25.46 -52.92 -31.65
N LYS A 259 24.24 -53.04 -32.19
CA LYS A 259 23.67 -52.57 -33.48
C LYS A 259 22.13 -52.77 -33.46
N PHE A 260 21.38 -51.97 -34.24
CA PHE A 260 20.12 -52.34 -34.95
C PHE A 260 18.88 -52.65 -34.05
N ASP A 261 17.63 -52.60 -34.52
CA ASP A 261 17.06 -52.50 -35.89
C ASP A 261 15.94 -51.42 -36.01
N ASP A 262 15.72 -50.93 -37.24
CA ASP A 262 14.45 -50.34 -37.71
C ASP A 262 13.62 -51.41 -38.42
N LEU A 263 12.33 -51.55 -38.10
CA LEU A 263 11.32 -52.26 -38.90
C LEU A 263 9.99 -51.49 -38.76
N GLN A 264 9.66 -50.63 -39.72
CA GLN A 264 8.86 -50.94 -40.91
C GLN A 264 7.39 -51.27 -40.66
N VAL A 265 6.56 -50.37 -41.21
CA VAL A 265 5.24 -50.56 -41.84
C VAL A 265 4.86 -52.01 -42.13
N GLY A 266 3.62 -52.37 -41.78
CA GLY A 266 2.90 -53.52 -42.32
C GLY A 266 1.40 -53.21 -42.34
N ASP A 267 0.86 -52.96 -43.52
CA ASP A 267 -0.56 -52.70 -43.72
C ASP A 267 -1.43 -53.95 -43.49
N LEU A 268 -2.66 -53.75 -43.02
CA LEU A 268 -3.80 -54.61 -43.33
C LEU A 268 -5.03 -53.75 -43.61
N GLU A 269 -5.87 -54.24 -44.52
CA GLU A 269 -6.80 -53.44 -45.29
C GLU A 269 -8.22 -53.34 -44.68
N GLU A 270 -8.97 -52.38 -45.23
CA GLU A 270 -10.43 -52.32 -45.39
C GLU A 270 -11.36 -53.10 -44.44
N GLU A 271 -12.28 -52.36 -43.80
CA GLU A 271 -13.69 -52.44 -44.21
C GLU A 271 -14.37 -51.07 -44.00
N SER A 272 -15.48 -50.79 -44.71
CA SER A 272 -16.20 -49.50 -44.65
C SER A 272 -17.74 -49.71 -44.53
N PRO A 273 -18.61 -48.69 -44.70
CA PRO A 273 -19.75 -48.39 -43.81
C PRO A 273 -21.04 -49.12 -44.32
N PRO A 274 -22.33 -48.78 -43.98
CA PRO A 274 -22.92 -47.61 -43.28
C PRO A 274 -24.03 -48.09 -42.26
N PRO A 275 -25.16 -47.38 -41.92
CA PRO A 275 -25.63 -46.04 -42.30
C PRO A 275 -26.25 -45.13 -41.20
N LYS A 276 -26.51 -43.88 -41.59
CA LYS A 276 -27.50 -42.98 -40.97
C LYS A 276 -28.88 -43.12 -41.64
N PRO A 277 -29.95 -42.99 -40.84
CA PRO A 277 -31.16 -42.25 -41.21
C PRO A 277 -31.46 -41.15 -40.15
N SER A 278 -32.43 -40.23 -40.28
CA SER A 278 -32.99 -39.48 -41.43
C SER A 278 -33.77 -38.27 -40.86
N LYS A 279 -34.26 -37.33 -41.71
CA LYS A 279 -35.04 -36.15 -41.28
C LYS A 279 -36.55 -36.45 -41.11
N SER A 280 -37.20 -35.79 -40.13
CA SER A 280 -38.62 -35.33 -40.12
C SER A 280 -38.89 -34.64 -38.77
N GLU A 281 -39.10 -33.32 -38.67
CA GLU A 281 -40.38 -32.59 -38.88
C GLU A 281 -41.31 -32.52 -37.64
N VAL A 282 -41.38 -31.30 -37.08
CA VAL A 282 -42.61 -30.52 -36.78
C VAL A 282 -43.87 -31.26 -36.30
N ASN A 283 -44.29 -31.01 -35.04
CA ASN A 283 -45.62 -30.40 -34.76
C ASN A 283 -45.84 -30.01 -33.28
N ASP A 284 -46.32 -28.78 -33.10
CA ASP A 284 -47.49 -28.32 -32.31
C ASP A 284 -47.80 -28.72 -30.86
N PHE A 285 -48.05 -27.65 -30.06
CA PHE A 285 -49.01 -27.47 -28.95
C PHE A 285 -48.95 -28.44 -27.73
N GLU A 286 -49.22 -28.00 -26.50
CA GLU A 286 -50.21 -26.99 -26.07
C GLU A 286 -49.75 -26.17 -24.85
N LEU A 287 -50.47 -25.08 -24.52
CA LEU A 287 -50.20 -24.24 -23.35
C LEU A 287 -50.89 -24.76 -22.08
N THR A 288 -50.26 -24.51 -20.94
CA THR A 288 -50.99 -23.87 -19.83
C THR A 288 -50.09 -22.87 -19.12
N ARG A 289 -50.63 -21.69 -18.80
CA ARG A 289 -50.03 -20.72 -17.89
C ARG A 289 -50.35 -21.11 -16.46
N ASP A 290 -49.51 -20.72 -15.53
CA ASP A 290 -49.97 -20.11 -14.28
C ASP A 290 -49.01 -18.99 -13.85
N THR A 291 -49.43 -18.16 -12.90
CA THR A 291 -48.98 -16.77 -12.74
C THR A 291 -47.75 -16.53 -11.86
N GLU A 292 -47.11 -15.38 -12.14
CA GLU A 292 -46.23 -14.55 -11.28
C GLU A 292 -46.83 -14.28 -9.86
N PRO A 293 -46.12 -13.62 -8.89
CA PRO A 293 -44.85 -12.86 -8.99
C PRO A 293 -43.81 -13.10 -7.85
N GLU A 294 -42.77 -12.26 -7.87
CA GLU A 294 -41.63 -12.13 -6.95
C GLU A 294 -41.95 -12.06 -5.43
N ALA A 295 -41.04 -12.58 -4.59
CA ALA A 295 -40.88 -12.08 -3.22
C ALA A 295 -39.49 -12.36 -2.59
N LYS A 296 -38.72 -11.28 -2.34
CA LYS A 296 -37.84 -11.04 -1.18
C LYS A 296 -37.06 -12.23 -0.55
N TRP A 297 -35.75 -12.26 -0.79
CA TRP A 297 -34.79 -12.97 0.08
C TRP A 297 -34.69 -12.29 1.46
N GLN A 298 -35.33 -12.84 2.49
CA GLN A 298 -35.04 -12.49 3.88
C GLN A 298 -33.85 -13.32 4.40
N ARG A 299 -32.88 -12.64 5.03
CA ARG A 299 -31.81 -13.29 5.78
C ARG A 299 -32.42 -14.08 6.95
N SER A 300 -32.08 -15.37 7.07
CA SER A 300 -32.38 -16.18 8.25
C SER A 300 -31.07 -16.68 8.89
N SER A 301 -31.08 -16.89 10.20
CA SER A 301 -29.85 -17.00 11.00
C SER A 301 -29.33 -18.43 11.13
N CYS A 302 -28.09 -18.67 10.68
CA CYS A 302 -27.38 -19.92 10.93
C CYS A 302 -27.11 -20.12 12.42
N ARG A 303 -27.66 -21.20 12.99
CA ARG A 303 -27.31 -21.67 14.33
C ARG A 303 -26.11 -22.62 14.26
N ARG A 304 -25.31 -22.64 15.34
CA ARG A 304 -24.14 -23.53 15.51
C ARG A 304 -24.51 -25.01 15.26
N PRO A 305 -23.66 -25.80 14.57
CA PRO A 305 -23.87 -27.25 14.46
C PRO A 305 -23.56 -27.94 15.80
N GLY A 306 -24.49 -28.80 16.27
CA GLY A 306 -24.31 -29.58 17.49
C GLY A 306 -23.58 -30.90 17.24
N ARG A 307 -22.70 -31.30 18.16
CA ARG A 307 -22.07 -32.64 18.15
C ARG A 307 -23.16 -33.71 18.30
N MET A 308 -23.17 -34.72 17.43
CA MET A 308 -24.04 -35.90 17.55
C MET A 308 -23.20 -37.16 17.74
N PHE A 309 -23.35 -37.82 18.91
CA PHE A 309 -22.78 -39.14 19.16
C PHE A 309 -23.58 -40.21 18.40
N LEU A 310 -22.89 -41.17 17.78
CA LEU A 310 -23.50 -42.37 17.22
C LEU A 310 -23.11 -43.60 18.06
N SER A 311 -24.11 -44.41 18.45
CA SER A 311 -23.89 -45.67 19.17
C SER A 311 -23.92 -46.86 18.20
N PRO A 312 -23.10 -47.90 18.43
CA PRO A 312 -23.00 -49.03 17.50
C PRO A 312 -24.16 -50.02 17.68
N ARG A 313 -24.98 -50.21 16.63
CA ARG A 313 -25.89 -51.37 16.55
C ARG A 313 -25.15 -52.57 15.97
N ARG A 314 -25.15 -53.69 16.70
CA ARG A 314 -24.68 -54.99 16.23
C ARG A 314 -25.61 -55.53 15.12
N PHE A 315 -25.02 -56.14 14.11
CA PHE A 315 -25.67 -57.20 13.34
C PHE A 315 -24.90 -58.51 13.53
N HIS A 316 -25.62 -59.63 13.57
CA HIS A 316 -25.04 -60.97 13.54
C HIS A 316 -25.19 -61.55 12.14
N VAL A 317 -24.17 -62.29 11.70
CA VAL A 317 -24.23 -63.14 10.50
C VAL A 317 -23.88 -64.56 10.95
N HIS A 318 -24.76 -65.53 10.65
CA HIS A 318 -24.45 -66.94 10.81
C HIS A 318 -23.63 -67.43 9.61
N GLY A 319 -22.65 -68.30 9.87
CA GLY A 319 -21.69 -68.73 8.87
C GLY A 319 -21.84 -70.18 8.44
N THR A 320 -21.38 -70.45 7.22
CA THR A 320 -20.81 -71.72 6.76
C THR A 320 -19.59 -71.34 5.89
N GLY A 321 -18.45 -72.01 5.88
CA GLY A 321 -18.01 -73.17 6.65
C GLY A 321 -17.30 -74.19 5.77
N TYR A 322 -15.95 -74.16 5.71
CA TYR A 322 -15.08 -75.26 5.24
C TYR A 322 -13.64 -75.05 5.74
N GLN A 323 -12.80 -76.10 5.71
CA GLN A 323 -11.49 -76.13 6.35
C GLN A 323 -10.28 -76.11 5.37
N VAL A 324 -9.20 -75.52 5.89
CA VAL A 324 -7.77 -75.54 5.55
C VAL A 324 -7.25 -76.66 4.63
N PRO A 325 -6.15 -76.40 3.90
CA PRO A 325 -4.88 -76.99 4.35
C PRO A 325 -3.73 -76.00 4.57
N THR A 326 -2.76 -76.42 5.40
CA THR A 326 -1.63 -75.62 5.90
C THR A 326 -0.37 -75.71 5.04
N MET A 327 0.49 -74.66 5.03
CA MET A 327 1.86 -74.70 5.61
C MET A 327 2.76 -73.52 5.15
N LYS A 328 3.46 -72.89 6.11
CA LYS A 328 4.74 -72.13 5.97
C LYS A 328 4.64 -70.84 5.11
N VAL A 329 5.39 -69.76 5.36
CA VAL A 329 6.64 -69.57 6.12
C VAL A 329 6.51 -68.41 7.12
N TRP A 330 6.97 -68.60 8.36
CA TRP A 330 7.41 -67.51 9.24
C TRP A 330 8.93 -67.32 9.10
N ARG A 331 9.41 -66.06 9.19
CA ARG A 331 10.83 -65.56 9.26
C ARG A 331 11.27 -64.59 8.14
N VAL A 332 10.58 -63.45 8.00
CA VAL A 332 11.16 -62.21 7.42
C VAL A 332 10.59 -60.95 8.10
N ALA A 333 9.30 -60.97 8.45
CA ALA A 333 8.52 -59.80 8.92
C ALA A 333 8.85 -59.29 10.35
N LEU A 334 10.13 -59.22 10.74
CA LEU A 334 10.59 -58.54 11.96
C LEU A 334 11.81 -57.62 11.71
N ALA A 335 12.01 -57.20 10.45
CA ALA A 335 13.10 -56.29 10.03
C ALA A 335 12.60 -55.09 9.20
N VAL A 336 11.29 -54.80 9.21
CA VAL A 336 10.65 -53.70 8.46
C VAL A 336 9.95 -52.69 9.39
N ALA A 337 9.72 -53.05 10.66
CA ALA A 337 9.07 -52.19 11.67
C ALA A 337 10.00 -51.11 12.28
N LEU A 338 11.04 -50.69 11.55
CA LEU A 338 11.93 -49.59 11.90
C LEU A 338 12.21 -48.65 10.70
N TRP A 339 11.28 -48.61 9.73
CA TRP A 339 11.04 -47.35 9.02
C TRP A 339 10.19 -46.48 9.93
N LEU A 340 10.84 -45.83 10.89
CA LEU A 340 10.34 -44.57 11.43
C LEU A 340 10.38 -43.57 10.29
N THR A 341 9.27 -43.44 9.56
CA THR A 341 8.92 -42.13 9.03
C THR A 341 8.99 -41.16 10.21
N PRO A 342 9.68 -40.01 10.09
CA PRO A 342 9.41 -38.91 10.99
C PRO A 342 7.89 -38.74 11.04
N ALA A 343 7.33 -38.82 12.25
CA ALA A 343 6.03 -38.20 12.45
C ALA A 343 6.37 -36.72 12.51
N ASP A 344 6.28 -36.03 11.36
CA ASP A 344 6.62 -34.62 11.23
C ASP A 344 5.93 -33.88 12.37
N SER A 345 6.72 -33.42 13.34
CA SER A 345 6.19 -32.80 14.54
C SER A 345 5.72 -31.43 14.13
N LYS A 346 4.39 -31.28 13.95
CA LYS A 346 3.77 -29.99 13.58
C LYS A 346 4.44 -28.89 14.39
N ILE A 347 4.93 -27.87 13.69
CA ILE A 347 5.66 -26.74 14.28
C ILE A 347 4.85 -26.24 15.48
N ASN A 348 5.51 -26.01 16.63
CA ASN A 348 4.85 -25.44 17.79
C ASN A 348 4.62 -23.93 17.57
N ARG A 349 3.75 -23.60 16.60
CA ARG A 349 3.56 -22.24 16.08
C ARG A 349 3.32 -21.25 17.21
N LYS A 350 2.51 -21.62 18.22
CA LYS A 350 2.28 -20.81 19.42
C LYS A 350 3.58 -20.41 20.13
N GLN A 351 4.50 -21.35 20.36
CA GLN A 351 5.80 -21.06 20.99
C GLN A 351 6.66 -20.15 20.12
N VAL A 352 6.67 -20.36 18.80
CA VAL A 352 7.39 -19.50 17.84
C VAL A 352 6.83 -18.08 17.86
N ILE A 353 5.51 -17.93 17.75
CA ILE A 353 4.81 -16.63 17.70
C ILE A 353 5.03 -15.85 18.99
N GLN A 354 4.79 -16.48 20.15
CA GLN A 354 4.87 -15.79 21.44
C GLN A 354 6.31 -15.41 21.84
N ALA A 355 7.34 -15.98 21.19
CA ALA A 355 8.72 -15.52 21.33
C ALA A 355 9.00 -14.16 20.68
N PHE A 356 8.11 -13.66 19.81
CA PHE A 356 8.20 -12.36 19.15
C PHE A 356 7.07 -11.38 19.55
N ASN A 357 6.32 -11.66 20.62
CA ASN A 357 5.29 -10.77 21.16
C ASN A 357 5.89 -9.39 21.51
N PRO A 358 5.46 -8.28 20.85
CA PRO A 358 6.06 -6.97 21.09
C PRO A 358 5.80 -6.43 22.50
N VAL A 359 6.81 -5.75 23.05
CA VAL A 359 6.74 -5.10 24.37
C VAL A 359 7.24 -3.66 24.26
N ARG A 360 6.47 -2.71 24.80
CA ARG A 360 6.86 -1.30 24.95
C ARG A 360 6.76 -0.85 26.40
N HIS A 361 7.62 0.10 26.77
CA HIS A 361 7.58 0.77 28.07
C HIS A 361 7.22 2.25 27.98
N GLU A 362 7.25 2.85 26.79
CA GLU A 362 6.83 4.22 26.50
C GLU A 362 6.05 4.25 25.19
N SER A 363 5.30 5.32 24.91
CA SER A 363 4.62 5.46 23.62
C SER A 363 5.61 5.82 22.51
N SER A 364 5.44 5.21 21.33
CA SER A 364 6.09 5.69 20.10
C SER A 364 5.41 6.97 19.61
N ASN A 365 6.21 7.91 19.09
CA ASN A 365 5.71 9.12 18.46
C ASN A 365 5.34 8.93 16.97
N SER A 366 5.53 7.74 16.40
CA SER A 366 5.34 7.46 14.97
C SER A 366 4.41 6.29 14.65
N THR A 367 4.32 5.28 15.52
CA THR A 367 3.64 4.01 15.23
C THR A 367 2.84 3.49 16.43
N PRO A 368 1.56 3.12 16.28
CA PRO A 368 0.79 2.48 17.35
C PRO A 368 1.16 1.00 17.51
N MET A 369 0.94 0.42 18.70
CA MET A 369 0.54 -0.99 18.75
C MET A 369 -0.94 -1.09 18.33
N GLN A 370 -1.32 -2.13 17.60
CA GLN A 370 -2.70 -2.26 17.09
C GLN A 370 -3.36 -3.60 17.46
N VAL A 371 -4.68 -3.53 17.58
CA VAL A 371 -5.60 -4.68 17.47
C VAL A 371 -6.60 -4.41 16.36
N GLY A 372 -7.00 -5.46 15.64
CA GLY A 372 -7.92 -5.34 14.50
C GLY A 372 -8.31 -6.70 13.91
N ASN A 373 -9.09 -6.66 12.84
CA ASN A 373 -9.68 -7.84 12.19
C ASN A 373 -9.58 -7.85 10.65
N GLY A 374 -8.93 -6.85 10.05
CA GLY A 374 -8.77 -6.65 8.61
C GLY A 374 -9.74 -5.63 7.98
N ASP A 375 -10.95 -5.48 8.51
CA ASP A 375 -11.91 -4.42 8.10
C ASP A 375 -11.91 -3.23 9.10
N PHE A 376 -11.41 -3.41 10.32
CA PHE A 376 -11.27 -2.38 11.37
C PHE A 376 -9.96 -2.57 12.16
N ALA A 377 -9.30 -1.46 12.51
CA ALA A 377 -8.15 -1.43 13.41
C ALA A 377 -8.21 -0.27 14.42
N PHE A 378 -7.71 -0.53 15.62
CA PHE A 378 -7.62 0.41 16.73
C PHE A 378 -6.16 0.49 17.19
N GLY A 379 -5.49 1.61 16.90
CA GLY A 379 -4.11 1.87 17.33
C GLY A 379 -4.06 2.54 18.71
N VAL A 380 -3.13 2.11 19.56
CA VAL A 380 -3.01 2.57 20.96
C VAL A 380 -1.61 3.04 21.33
N ASP A 381 -1.57 3.93 22.33
CA ASP A 381 -0.38 4.33 23.06
C ASP A 381 -0.13 3.40 24.27
N VAL A 382 0.91 3.66 25.05
CA VAL A 382 1.34 2.79 26.18
C VAL A 382 0.24 2.49 27.21
N THR A 383 -0.80 3.34 27.31
CA THR A 383 -1.94 3.12 28.21
C THR A 383 -2.85 1.97 27.79
N GLY A 384 -2.72 1.47 26.55
CA GLY A 384 -3.62 0.47 25.96
C GLY A 384 -4.90 1.08 25.38
N LEU A 385 -4.93 2.41 25.28
CA LEU A 385 -5.93 3.28 24.69
C LEU A 385 -5.23 4.41 23.93
N GLN A 386 -5.97 5.41 23.46
CA GLN A 386 -5.46 6.61 22.80
C GLN A 386 -5.56 7.81 23.78
N THR A 387 -4.78 7.77 24.86
CA THR A 387 -4.84 8.75 25.96
C THR A 387 -3.98 9.99 25.68
N PHE A 388 -2.77 9.78 25.19
CA PHE A 388 -1.78 10.83 24.88
C PHE A 388 -1.53 10.96 23.38
N MET A 389 -1.58 9.84 22.63
CA MET A 389 -1.40 9.84 21.18
C MET A 389 -2.74 9.61 20.47
N PRO A 390 -3.22 10.55 19.62
CA PRO A 390 -4.45 10.39 18.86
C PRO A 390 -4.23 9.54 17.59
N PHE A 391 -3.79 8.29 17.79
CA PHE A 391 -3.65 7.31 16.70
C PHE A 391 -4.98 7.00 16.01
N GLY A 392 -4.91 6.45 14.80
CA GLY A 392 -6.09 6.13 14.00
C GLY A 392 -6.97 5.05 14.62
N THR A 393 -8.28 5.31 14.61
CA THR A 393 -9.34 4.30 14.67
C THR A 393 -9.95 4.23 13.27
N LEU A 394 -9.45 3.33 12.41
CA LEU A 394 -9.76 3.31 10.97
C LEU A 394 -10.52 2.03 10.58
N SER A 395 -11.30 2.11 9.50
CA SER A 395 -11.98 0.96 8.90
C SER A 395 -11.97 1.01 7.37
N SER A 396 -12.34 -0.11 6.74
CA SER A 396 -12.53 -0.22 5.29
C SER A 396 -13.75 0.56 4.75
N TRP A 397 -14.74 0.87 5.61
CA TRP A 397 -15.96 1.60 5.22
C TRP A 397 -15.97 3.08 5.62
N GLY A 398 -15.05 3.53 6.46
CA GLY A 398 -14.99 4.90 6.98
C GLY A 398 -14.49 5.90 5.93
N TRP A 399 -15.38 6.36 5.05
CA TRP A 399 -15.09 7.33 3.99
C TRP A 399 -15.93 8.60 4.10
N HIS A 400 -15.33 9.74 3.77
CA HIS A 400 -15.95 11.07 3.75
C HIS A 400 -15.72 11.76 2.40
N ASN A 401 -16.63 12.67 2.03
CA ASN A 401 -16.45 13.63 0.95
C ASN A 401 -16.68 15.04 1.51
N PHE A 402 -15.74 15.95 1.28
CA PHE A 402 -15.97 17.39 1.40
C PHE A 402 -17.07 17.84 0.44
N SER A 403 -17.78 18.91 0.82
CA SER A 403 -18.65 19.65 -0.09
C SER A 403 -17.97 19.99 -1.43
N LEU A 404 -18.72 19.90 -2.54
CA LEU A 404 -18.24 20.23 -3.89
C LEU A 404 -17.86 21.71 -4.01
N PRO A 405 -16.94 22.08 -4.94
CA PRO A 405 -16.57 23.47 -5.15
C PRO A 405 -17.77 24.35 -5.56
N THR A 406 -17.71 25.64 -5.20
CA THR A 406 -18.74 26.63 -5.58
C THR A 406 -18.35 27.48 -6.79
N THR A 407 -17.15 27.26 -7.34
CA THR A 407 -16.63 27.97 -8.52
C THR A 407 -17.49 27.66 -9.76
N PRO A 408 -18.03 28.67 -10.48
CA PRO A 408 -18.91 28.44 -11.62
C PRO A 408 -18.27 27.59 -12.72
N GLY A 409 -18.94 26.52 -13.12
CA GLY A 409 -18.39 25.55 -14.08
C GLY A 409 -17.37 24.57 -13.48
N GLN A 410 -17.36 24.40 -12.15
CA GLN A 410 -16.58 23.41 -11.40
C GLN A 410 -17.41 22.85 -10.22
N THR A 411 -18.74 22.86 -10.35
CA THR A 411 -19.69 22.60 -9.26
C THR A 411 -20.19 21.16 -9.19
N SER A 412 -19.71 20.30 -10.09
CA SER A 412 -20.09 18.89 -10.22
C SER A 412 -18.92 18.07 -10.75
N LEU A 413 -18.89 16.76 -10.47
CA LEU A 413 -17.84 15.88 -10.99
C LEU A 413 -17.84 15.77 -12.54
N ALA A 414 -18.94 16.13 -13.20
CA ALA A 414 -19.04 16.20 -14.67
C ALA A 414 -18.40 17.47 -15.27
N ASP A 415 -17.99 18.43 -14.44
CA ASP A 415 -17.26 19.62 -14.86
C ASP A 415 -15.73 19.38 -14.97
N PHE A 416 -15.22 18.22 -14.53
CA PHE A 416 -13.84 17.79 -14.77
C PHE A 416 -13.71 17.15 -16.16
N THR A 417 -12.84 17.69 -17.02
CA THR A 417 -12.74 17.30 -18.44
C THR A 417 -11.42 16.62 -18.85
N GLY A 418 -10.51 16.38 -17.90
CA GLY A 418 -9.22 15.76 -18.18
C GLY A 418 -8.32 16.61 -19.09
N LEU A 419 -7.39 15.98 -19.80
CA LEU A 419 -6.61 16.62 -20.88
C LEU A 419 -6.36 15.65 -22.04
N ASP A 420 -6.40 16.17 -23.26
CA ASP A 420 -6.09 15.44 -24.49
C ASP A 420 -4.57 15.35 -24.72
N TRP A 421 -4.03 14.14 -24.80
CA TRP A 421 -2.61 13.86 -25.09
C TRP A 421 -2.44 13.12 -26.41
N TRP A 422 -1.34 13.38 -27.11
CA TRP A 422 -0.98 12.68 -28.34
C TRP A 422 -0.54 11.25 -28.05
N THR A 423 -1.23 10.26 -28.61
CA THR A 423 -0.97 8.83 -28.43
C THR A 423 -1.06 8.16 -29.81
N HIS A 424 0.05 7.61 -30.31
CA HIS A 424 0.12 6.79 -31.53
C HIS A 424 -0.74 7.26 -32.74
N GLY A 425 -0.67 8.54 -33.12
CA GLY A 425 -1.36 9.09 -34.30
C GLY A 425 -2.70 9.79 -34.02
N ARG A 426 -3.18 9.80 -32.77
CA ARG A 426 -4.46 10.41 -32.37
C ARG A 426 -4.35 11.16 -31.04
N LEU A 427 -5.34 12.00 -30.73
CA LEU A 427 -5.56 12.48 -29.38
C LEU A 427 -6.31 11.41 -28.56
N VAL A 428 -5.98 11.34 -27.27
CA VAL A 428 -6.65 10.52 -26.26
C VAL A 428 -6.84 11.39 -25.02
N ASN A 429 -8.07 11.46 -24.52
CA ASN A 429 -8.35 12.16 -23.26
C ASN A 429 -7.95 11.26 -22.08
N TYR A 430 -7.20 11.81 -21.14
CA TYR A 430 -6.77 11.14 -19.91
C TYR A 430 -7.28 11.91 -18.70
N ASP A 431 -7.44 11.22 -17.55
CA ASP A 431 -7.88 11.77 -16.25
C ASP A 431 -6.79 12.68 -15.62
N GLN A 432 -6.34 13.68 -16.36
CA GLN A 432 -5.28 14.62 -16.00
C GLN A 432 -5.86 15.80 -15.21
N PRO A 433 -5.18 16.33 -14.18
CA PRO A 433 -5.61 17.55 -13.51
C PRO A 433 -5.60 18.71 -14.52
N ASN A 434 -6.75 19.31 -14.79
CA ASN A 434 -6.88 20.34 -15.82
C ASN A 434 -6.64 21.73 -15.19
N PRO A 435 -5.63 22.51 -15.62
CA PRO A 435 -5.36 23.84 -15.05
C PRO A 435 -6.46 24.88 -15.27
N ALA A 436 -7.42 24.65 -16.16
CA ALA A 436 -8.62 25.47 -16.31
C ALA A 436 -9.72 25.13 -15.29
N GLU A 437 -9.64 23.95 -14.66
CA GLU A 437 -10.62 23.37 -13.74
C GLU A 437 -9.95 22.95 -12.40
N PRO A 438 -9.16 23.82 -11.74
CA PRO A 438 -8.29 23.42 -10.63
C PRO A 438 -9.04 22.97 -9.38
N ASP A 439 -10.19 23.57 -9.06
CA ASP A 439 -10.94 23.30 -7.84
C ASP A 439 -11.61 21.92 -7.91
N ILE A 440 -12.26 21.61 -9.04
CA ILE A 440 -12.87 20.28 -9.26
C ILE A 440 -11.81 19.21 -9.52
N SER A 441 -10.69 19.53 -10.17
CA SER A 441 -9.55 18.61 -10.29
C SER A 441 -9.01 18.22 -8.91
N ASN A 442 -8.72 19.19 -8.04
CA ASN A 442 -8.24 18.93 -6.68
C ASN A 442 -9.28 18.20 -5.84
N TRP A 443 -10.56 18.60 -5.91
CA TRP A 443 -11.64 17.91 -5.21
C TRP A 443 -11.75 16.44 -5.65
N ALA A 444 -11.63 16.15 -6.95
CA ALA A 444 -11.71 14.80 -7.49
C ALA A 444 -10.51 13.91 -7.12
N ILE A 445 -9.33 14.50 -6.90
CA ILE A 445 -8.13 13.83 -6.37
C ILE A 445 -8.29 13.50 -4.89
N GLN A 446 -8.73 14.47 -4.09
CA GLN A 446 -8.88 14.38 -2.63
C GLN A 446 -10.01 13.44 -2.23
N ASN A 447 -11.20 13.60 -2.80
CA ASN A 447 -12.42 12.93 -2.36
C ASN A 447 -12.65 11.59 -3.09
N PRO A 448 -13.43 10.64 -2.54
CA PRO A 448 -13.62 10.50 -1.10
C PRO A 448 -12.27 10.15 -0.44
N GLN A 449 -12.20 10.32 0.86
CA GLN A 449 -11.02 10.02 1.65
C GLN A 449 -11.36 9.27 2.94
N ARG A 450 -10.38 8.55 3.50
CA ARG A 450 -10.58 7.71 4.68
C ARG A 450 -10.61 8.56 5.96
N LEU A 451 -11.53 8.23 6.87
CA LEU A 451 -11.84 9.05 8.05
C LEU A 451 -11.45 8.35 9.37
N ASN A 452 -10.91 9.11 10.31
CA ASN A 452 -10.72 8.66 11.69
C ASN A 452 -12.06 8.63 12.43
N LEU A 453 -12.46 7.44 12.87
CA LEU A 453 -13.78 7.18 13.47
C LEU A 453 -13.93 7.71 14.90
N GLY A 454 -12.84 8.14 15.54
CA GLY A 454 -12.84 8.74 16.87
C GLY A 454 -11.72 8.24 17.76
N GLN A 455 -11.49 8.96 18.86
CA GLN A 455 -10.47 8.66 19.86
C GLN A 455 -11.12 8.10 21.13
N ILE A 456 -10.55 7.03 21.69
CA ILE A 456 -10.94 6.45 22.98
C ILE A 456 -9.74 6.46 23.92
N GLY A 457 -9.78 7.23 25.00
CA GLY A 457 -8.65 7.45 25.92
C GLY A 457 -9.05 7.65 27.38
N PHE A 458 -8.08 7.74 28.29
CA PHE A 458 -8.36 8.02 29.70
C PHE A 458 -8.64 9.49 30.00
N TRP A 459 -9.65 9.73 30.84
CA TRP A 459 -9.94 11.02 31.45
C TRP A 459 -9.66 10.96 32.95
N PHE A 460 -8.91 11.93 33.46
CA PHE A 460 -8.36 11.93 34.83
C PHE A 460 -8.99 13.03 35.70
N ALA A 461 -10.32 13.06 35.82
CA ALA A 461 -11.05 14.03 36.66
C ALA A 461 -10.68 15.52 36.38
N ASN A 462 -10.48 15.87 35.10
CA ASN A 462 -9.99 17.18 34.64
C ASN A 462 -8.60 17.59 35.15
N GLN A 463 -7.80 16.67 35.71
CA GLN A 463 -6.38 16.90 35.97
C GLN A 463 -5.59 16.88 34.65
N SER A 464 -4.62 17.78 34.51
CA SER A 464 -3.70 17.78 33.37
C SER A 464 -2.64 16.70 33.58
N ILE A 465 -2.85 15.54 32.97
CA ILE A 465 -1.98 14.37 33.06
C ILE A 465 -1.29 14.15 31.72
N THR A 466 0.02 13.91 31.78
CA THR A 466 0.89 13.55 30.65
C THR A 466 1.47 12.16 30.87
N GLU A 467 2.07 11.55 29.84
CA GLU A 467 2.72 10.23 30.01
C GLU A 467 3.86 10.26 31.04
N ALA A 468 4.54 11.40 31.20
CA ALA A 468 5.60 11.58 32.21
C ALA A 468 5.08 11.53 33.66
N ASN A 469 3.76 11.60 33.88
CA ASN A 469 3.14 11.38 35.19
C ASN A 469 2.87 9.88 35.48
N LEU A 470 3.09 8.99 34.49
CA LEU A 470 2.93 7.55 34.64
C LEU A 470 4.25 6.89 35.04
N SER A 471 4.16 5.90 35.94
CA SER A 471 5.29 5.09 36.40
C SER A 471 5.01 3.60 36.21
N ASN A 472 6.05 2.77 36.20
CA ASN A 472 5.96 1.31 35.98
C ASN A 472 5.16 0.96 34.70
N LYS A 473 5.34 1.75 33.63
CA LYS A 473 4.72 1.54 32.33
C LYS A 473 5.18 0.21 31.71
N SER A 474 4.24 -0.58 31.20
CA SER A 474 4.49 -1.80 30.43
C SER A 474 3.29 -2.09 29.54
N GLN A 475 3.53 -2.31 28.26
CA GLN A 475 2.54 -2.71 27.27
C GLN A 475 3.06 -3.95 26.53
N THR A 476 2.23 -4.97 26.40
CA THR A 476 2.55 -6.18 25.64
C THR A 476 1.41 -6.51 24.68
N LEU A 477 1.74 -6.82 23.44
CA LEU A 477 0.82 -7.40 22.46
C LEU A 477 1.03 -8.91 22.43
N ASP A 478 0.02 -9.69 22.86
CA ASP A 478 0.01 -11.14 22.64
C ASP A 478 -0.54 -11.42 21.24
N LEU A 479 0.38 -11.66 20.30
CA LEU A 479 0.08 -11.91 18.89
C LEU A 479 -0.83 -13.13 18.71
N TYR A 480 -0.71 -14.14 19.59
CA TYR A 480 -1.48 -15.39 19.48
C TYR A 480 -2.97 -15.21 19.84
N SER A 481 -3.33 -14.17 20.60
CA SER A 481 -4.74 -13.84 20.92
C SER A 481 -5.20 -12.48 20.40
N GLY A 482 -4.34 -11.74 19.70
CA GLY A 482 -4.60 -10.36 19.23
C GLY A 482 -5.04 -9.43 20.35
N THR A 483 -4.37 -9.50 21.50
CA THR A 483 -4.75 -8.78 22.72
C THR A 483 -3.60 -7.91 23.21
N ILE A 484 -3.87 -6.62 23.43
CA ILE A 484 -2.92 -5.71 24.08
C ILE A 484 -3.23 -5.68 25.58
N ILE A 485 -2.19 -5.88 26.40
CA ILE A 485 -2.23 -5.78 27.85
C ILE A 485 -1.32 -4.64 28.27
N SER A 486 -1.90 -3.54 28.76
CA SER A 486 -1.18 -2.39 29.27
C SER A 486 -1.30 -2.28 30.78
N GLN A 487 -0.23 -1.85 31.44
CA GLN A 487 -0.14 -1.66 32.88
C GLN A 487 0.71 -0.43 33.19
N PHE A 488 0.26 0.37 34.16
CA PHE A 488 0.99 1.53 34.65
C PHE A 488 0.53 1.91 36.06
N LYS A 489 1.17 2.92 36.65
CA LYS A 489 0.74 3.58 37.88
C LYS A 489 0.61 5.09 37.67
N ILE A 490 -0.45 5.67 38.21
CA ILE A 490 -0.65 7.11 38.34
C ILE A 490 -0.95 7.42 39.80
N SER A 491 -0.28 8.43 40.38
CA SER A 491 -0.39 8.79 41.81
C SER A 491 -0.27 7.57 42.75
N GLY A 492 0.61 6.63 42.43
CA GLY A 492 0.84 5.37 43.15
C GLY A 492 -0.18 4.24 42.88
N SER A 493 -1.39 4.57 42.41
CA SER A 493 -2.46 3.62 42.11
C SER A 493 -2.20 2.91 40.78
N ARG A 494 -2.41 1.59 40.74
CA ARG A 494 -2.23 0.76 39.54
C ARG A 494 -3.44 0.87 38.61
N VAL A 495 -3.17 0.99 37.32
CA VAL A 495 -4.13 0.74 36.24
C VAL A 495 -3.63 -0.47 35.44
N LYS A 496 -4.55 -1.40 35.13
CA LYS A 496 -4.36 -2.44 34.12
C LYS A 496 -5.47 -2.32 33.08
N VAL A 497 -5.11 -2.48 31.81
CA VAL A 497 -6.02 -2.42 30.66
C VAL A 497 -5.80 -3.66 29.80
N THR A 498 -6.89 -4.25 29.33
CA THR A 498 -6.87 -5.32 28.32
C THR A 498 -7.74 -4.88 27.14
N THR A 499 -7.16 -4.82 25.94
CA THR A 499 -7.77 -4.26 24.73
C THR A 499 -7.71 -5.27 23.60
N SER A 500 -8.84 -5.51 22.91
CA SER A 500 -8.98 -6.51 21.83
C SER A 500 -10.10 -6.11 20.86
N VAL A 501 -10.15 -6.72 19.66
CA VAL A 501 -11.16 -6.41 18.63
C VAL A 501 -11.93 -7.67 18.20
N ALA A 502 -13.24 -7.54 18.01
CA ALA A 502 -14.09 -8.63 17.56
C ALA A 502 -13.71 -9.13 16.16
N SER A 503 -13.72 -10.45 15.97
CA SER A 503 -13.40 -11.13 14.71
C SER A 503 -14.40 -10.86 13.56
N ASP A 504 -15.62 -10.43 13.89
CA ASP A 504 -16.77 -10.36 13.00
C ASP A 504 -17.54 -9.01 13.06
N SER A 505 -17.02 -8.02 13.79
CA SER A 505 -17.57 -6.67 13.84
C SER A 505 -16.53 -5.62 14.22
N ASP A 506 -16.80 -4.37 13.87
CA ASP A 506 -15.92 -3.21 14.12
C ASP A 506 -16.05 -2.75 15.58
N SER A 507 -15.72 -3.66 16.50
CA SER A 507 -16.00 -3.56 17.93
C SER A 507 -14.73 -3.78 18.73
N VAL A 508 -14.25 -2.74 19.41
CA VAL A 508 -13.17 -2.86 20.40
C VAL A 508 -13.77 -3.19 21.77
N ALA A 509 -13.17 -4.14 22.48
CA ALA A 509 -13.42 -4.45 23.88
C ALA A 509 -12.29 -3.93 24.74
N ILE A 510 -12.65 -3.27 25.85
CA ILE A 510 -11.75 -2.63 26.78
C ILE A 510 -12.14 -3.11 28.19
N GLN A 511 -11.18 -3.66 28.92
CA GLN A 511 -11.35 -4.08 30.31
C GLN A 511 -10.33 -3.34 31.19
N ILE A 512 -10.80 -2.49 32.09
CA ILE A 512 -9.96 -1.65 32.97
C ILE A 512 -10.09 -2.15 34.41
N GLU A 513 -8.96 -2.32 35.08
CA GLU A 513 -8.83 -2.59 36.52
C GLU A 513 -8.05 -1.44 37.18
N SER A 514 -8.70 -0.67 38.07
CA SER A 514 -8.08 0.39 38.86
C SER A 514 -8.98 0.83 40.01
N ASP A 515 -8.43 1.02 41.20
CA ASP A 515 -9.16 1.60 42.33
C ASP A 515 -9.63 3.05 42.06
N LEU A 516 -8.99 3.78 41.15
CA LEU A 516 -9.37 5.15 40.77
C LEU A 516 -10.76 5.25 40.11
N LEU A 517 -11.28 4.12 39.60
CA LEU A 517 -12.66 4.04 39.09
C LEU A 517 -13.71 4.09 40.22
N LYS A 518 -13.35 3.75 41.47
CA LYS A 518 -14.29 3.80 42.61
C LYS A 518 -14.67 5.22 42.98
N ASP A 519 -13.68 6.12 42.92
CA ASP A 519 -13.79 7.51 43.38
C ASP A 519 -14.12 8.48 42.22
N GLY A 520 -14.40 7.98 41.01
CA GLY A 520 -14.59 8.79 39.81
C GLY A 520 -13.34 9.55 39.33
N GLN A 521 -12.17 9.24 39.89
CA GLN A 521 -10.88 9.87 39.56
C GLN A 521 -10.35 9.45 38.19
N LEU A 522 -10.81 8.29 37.68
CA LEU A 522 -10.52 7.78 36.35
C LEU A 522 -11.83 7.53 35.60
N GLY A 523 -11.87 7.88 34.32
CA GLY A 523 -12.94 7.59 33.38
C GLY A 523 -12.42 7.39 31.97
N VAL A 524 -13.31 7.13 31.02
CA VAL A 524 -12.97 6.97 29.59
C VAL A 524 -13.60 8.12 28.81
N PHE A 525 -12.82 8.80 27.96
CA PHE A 525 -13.35 9.76 27.00
C PHE A 525 -13.54 9.14 25.62
N PHE A 526 -14.52 9.67 24.90
CA PHE A 526 -14.80 9.44 23.48
C PHE A 526 -14.80 10.79 22.80
N ASP A 527 -13.93 11.01 21.83
CA ASP A 527 -13.84 12.29 21.11
C ASP A 527 -13.83 12.05 19.60
N PHE A 528 -14.24 13.04 18.82
CA PHE A 528 -14.41 12.89 17.37
C PHE A 528 -13.74 14.04 16.59
N PRO A 529 -12.90 13.75 15.56
CA PRO A 529 -12.22 14.77 14.77
C PRO A 529 -12.96 15.10 13.47
N TYR A 530 -12.66 16.27 12.90
CA TYR A 530 -12.95 16.58 11.50
C TYR A 530 -11.81 16.04 10.60
N PRO A 531 -12.03 15.68 9.32
CA PRO A 531 -10.94 15.26 8.42
C PRO A 531 -10.17 16.46 7.82
N ASP A 532 -8.90 16.27 7.45
CA ASP A 532 -8.08 17.30 6.77
C ASP A 532 -8.03 17.07 5.23
N VAL A 533 -7.52 18.03 4.46
CA VAL A 533 -7.35 17.96 3.00
C VAL A 533 -5.97 17.45 2.55
N ASN A 534 -5.15 16.97 3.49
CA ASN A 534 -3.77 16.59 3.26
C ASN A 534 -3.64 15.32 2.42
N LYS A 535 -2.62 15.27 1.56
CA LYS A 535 -2.25 14.05 0.82
C LYS A 535 -1.81 12.93 1.77
N PHE A 536 -1.12 13.29 2.85
CA PHE A 536 -0.65 12.37 3.90
C PHE A 536 -1.02 12.96 5.26
N ASP A 537 -1.79 12.23 6.07
CA ASP A 537 -1.97 12.50 7.50
C ASP A 537 -1.29 11.37 8.27
N ALA A 538 -0.09 11.64 8.79
CA ALA A 538 0.70 10.69 9.56
C ALA A 538 1.55 11.44 10.61
N PRO A 539 1.74 10.90 11.83
CA PRO A 539 1.25 9.60 12.33
C PRO A 539 -0.22 9.61 12.79
N PHE A 540 -0.84 10.79 12.87
CA PHE A 540 -2.20 11.00 13.37
C PHE A 540 -3.13 11.46 12.24
N VAL A 541 -4.42 11.12 12.33
CA VAL A 541 -5.43 11.47 11.31
C VAL A 541 -6.55 12.29 11.94
N GLY A 542 -6.83 13.45 11.37
CA GLY A 542 -7.95 14.32 11.73
C GLY A 542 -7.62 15.52 12.63
N VAL A 543 -8.46 16.54 12.51
CA VAL A 543 -8.34 17.88 13.09
C VAL A 543 -9.30 18.03 14.27
N TRP A 544 -8.73 18.10 15.47
CA TRP A 544 -9.46 18.06 16.75
C TRP A 544 -10.11 19.37 17.20
N ASN A 545 -9.68 20.51 16.63
CA ASN A 545 -10.16 21.84 16.99
C ASN A 545 -11.18 22.43 16.00
N ALA A 546 -11.56 21.69 14.95
CA ALA A 546 -12.48 22.15 13.89
C ALA A 546 -13.98 22.06 14.29
N THR A 547 -14.30 22.19 15.59
CA THR A 547 -15.56 21.77 16.24
C THR A 547 -16.82 22.56 15.85
N SER A 548 -16.75 23.36 14.79
CA SER A 548 -17.86 24.08 14.16
C SER A 548 -18.19 23.57 12.75
N GLN A 549 -17.40 22.63 12.21
CA GLN A 549 -17.54 22.08 10.86
C GLN A 549 -18.29 20.73 10.83
N HIS A 550 -18.57 20.15 12.00
CA HIS A 550 -19.22 18.86 12.19
C HIS A 550 -20.05 18.87 13.48
N THR A 551 -20.93 17.87 13.66
CA THR A 551 -21.77 17.77 14.87
C THR A 551 -21.82 16.36 15.43
N THR A 552 -21.88 16.25 16.75
CA THR A 552 -22.08 14.98 17.45
C THR A 552 -23.30 15.05 18.37
N SER A 553 -24.08 13.98 18.44
CA SER A 553 -25.27 13.91 19.30
C SER A 553 -25.35 12.61 20.09
N LEU A 554 -25.67 12.72 21.38
CA LEU A 554 -25.66 11.61 22.35
C LEU A 554 -27.08 11.12 22.66
N GLN A 555 -27.33 9.85 22.42
CA GLN A 555 -28.47 9.11 22.94
C GLN A 555 -27.97 8.12 24.00
N LYS A 556 -28.62 8.03 25.17
CA LYS A 556 -28.17 7.13 26.25
C LYS A 556 -29.31 6.45 27.02
N SER A 557 -29.00 5.27 27.54
CA SER A 557 -29.80 4.46 28.46
C SER A 557 -28.98 4.18 29.74
N ARG A 558 -29.29 3.10 30.49
CA ARG A 558 -28.58 2.75 31.74
C ARG A 558 -27.15 2.24 31.52
N ASN A 559 -26.98 1.32 30.58
CA ASN A 559 -25.73 0.57 30.35
C ASN A 559 -25.23 0.67 28.89
N GLN A 560 -25.84 1.58 28.11
CA GLN A 560 -25.53 1.75 26.69
C GLN A 560 -25.75 3.20 26.27
N ALA A 561 -24.91 3.70 25.38
CA ALA A 561 -25.10 4.95 24.66
C ALA A 561 -24.77 4.79 23.17
N GLN A 562 -25.24 5.73 22.37
CA GLN A 562 -24.87 5.89 20.97
C GLN A 562 -24.57 7.37 20.73
N ILE A 563 -23.43 7.62 20.10
CA ILE A 563 -23.03 8.94 19.62
C ILE A 563 -23.15 8.88 18.10
N THR A 564 -24.05 9.69 17.53
CA THR A 564 -24.09 9.97 16.09
C THR A 564 -23.05 11.04 15.79
N HIS A 565 -22.31 10.89 14.70
CA HIS A 565 -21.39 11.90 14.18
C HIS A 565 -21.76 12.22 12.72
N ASP A 566 -22.04 13.50 12.46
CA ASP A 566 -22.48 14.04 11.17
C ASP A 566 -21.44 15.05 10.63
N ILE A 567 -20.91 14.79 9.42
CA ILE A 567 -19.81 15.52 8.75
C ILE A 567 -20.12 15.64 7.24
N ASP A 568 -20.34 16.85 6.71
CA ASP A 568 -20.79 17.09 5.31
C ASP A 568 -21.95 16.15 4.89
N ALA A 569 -21.66 15.19 4.01
CA ALA A 569 -22.59 14.17 3.49
C ALA A 569 -22.46 12.80 4.19
N THR A 570 -21.73 12.73 5.31
CA THR A 570 -21.30 11.49 5.98
C THR A 570 -21.87 11.43 7.39
N THR A 571 -22.62 10.38 7.70
CA THR A 571 -23.12 10.08 9.06
C THR A 571 -22.66 8.70 9.48
N TYR A 572 -22.12 8.58 10.70
CA TYR A 572 -21.85 7.28 11.33
C TYR A 572 -22.15 7.28 12.83
N TYR A 573 -22.11 6.10 13.43
CA TYR A 573 -22.58 5.85 14.79
C TYR A 573 -21.54 5.09 15.60
N THR A 574 -21.27 5.59 16.81
CA THR A 574 -20.43 4.94 17.82
C THR A 574 -21.32 4.47 18.96
N THR A 575 -21.55 3.15 19.06
CA THR A 575 -22.37 2.55 20.11
C THR A 575 -21.48 1.96 21.21
N ILE A 576 -21.65 2.46 22.43
CA ILE A 576 -20.86 2.14 23.61
C ILE A 576 -21.77 1.35 24.56
N HIS A 577 -21.31 0.20 25.05
CA HIS A 577 -21.99 -0.62 26.07
C HIS A 577 -21.03 -0.86 27.25
N TRP A 578 -21.52 -0.86 28.49
CA TRP A 578 -20.69 -1.01 29.69
C TRP A 578 -21.35 -1.86 30.79
N GLU A 579 -20.53 -2.63 31.50
CA GLU A 579 -20.97 -3.75 32.35
C GLU A 579 -21.26 -3.37 33.81
N THR A 580 -20.53 -2.41 34.37
CA THR A 580 -20.69 -1.93 35.76
C THR A 580 -21.58 -0.68 35.84
N ASP A 581 -21.96 -0.23 37.04
CA ASP A 581 -22.69 1.04 37.18
C ASP A 581 -21.76 2.23 36.83
N ALA A 582 -22.10 2.91 35.74
CA ALA A 582 -21.38 4.04 35.16
C ALA A 582 -22.36 4.91 34.35
N SER A 583 -21.98 6.16 34.06
CA SER A 583 -22.78 7.06 33.24
C SER A 583 -21.93 7.92 32.30
N ILE A 584 -22.44 8.18 31.10
CA ILE A 584 -21.80 9.03 30.09
C ILE A 584 -22.42 10.44 30.07
N SER A 585 -21.58 11.46 29.93
CA SER A 585 -21.97 12.87 29.83
C SER A 585 -21.18 13.59 28.72
N GLY A 586 -21.61 14.79 28.34
CA GLY A 586 -20.96 15.62 27.32
C GLY A 586 -21.88 16.03 26.16
N PRO A 587 -21.33 16.66 25.11
CA PRO A 587 -19.90 16.91 24.94
C PRO A 587 -19.39 17.99 25.91
N LEU A 588 -18.08 18.01 26.19
CA LEU A 588 -17.47 19.13 26.92
C LEU A 588 -17.51 20.40 26.04
N ASN A 589 -17.63 21.58 26.66
CA ASN A 589 -17.75 22.85 25.94
C ASN A 589 -16.64 23.03 24.89
N SER A 590 -17.02 23.38 23.66
CA SER A 590 -16.10 23.57 22.52
C SER A 590 -15.25 22.35 22.17
N THR A 591 -15.81 21.14 22.32
CA THR A 591 -15.21 19.86 21.90
C THR A 591 -16.31 18.92 21.37
N HIS A 592 -15.91 17.77 20.83
CA HIS A 592 -16.81 16.62 20.62
C HIS A 592 -16.59 15.51 21.67
N ARG A 593 -15.99 15.87 22.82
CA ARG A 593 -15.53 14.93 23.86
C ARG A 593 -16.63 14.58 24.86
N TYR A 594 -17.01 13.31 24.91
CA TYR A 594 -17.92 12.73 25.88
C TYR A 594 -17.15 11.92 26.92
N ILE A 595 -17.56 11.97 28.19
CA ILE A 595 -16.89 11.28 29.30
C ILE A 595 -17.81 10.22 29.91
N LEU A 596 -17.36 8.97 29.94
CA LEU A 596 -17.94 7.86 30.71
C LEU A 596 -17.21 7.74 32.04
N GLN A 597 -17.95 7.90 33.14
CA GLN A 597 -17.44 7.77 34.51
C GLN A 597 -18.14 6.61 35.22
N SER A 598 -17.38 5.75 35.90
CA SER A 598 -17.92 4.82 36.90
C SER A 598 -17.71 5.38 38.31
N GLU A 599 -18.51 4.91 39.25
CA GLU A 599 -18.37 5.16 40.68
C GLU A 599 -18.57 3.84 41.44
N GLY A 600 -17.93 3.71 42.60
CA GLY A 600 -18.05 2.56 43.51
C GLY A 600 -17.42 1.23 43.04
N ASN A 601 -16.99 1.11 41.77
CA ASN A 601 -16.43 -0.11 41.18
C ASN A 601 -14.94 0.09 40.83
N SER A 602 -14.07 -0.89 41.11
CA SER A 602 -12.66 -0.86 40.66
C SER A 602 -12.45 -1.43 39.25
N ASN A 603 -13.53 -1.86 38.60
CA ASN A 603 -13.48 -2.56 37.32
C ASN A 603 -14.49 -1.91 36.36
N LEU A 604 -14.08 -1.73 35.10
CA LEU A 604 -14.94 -1.24 34.02
C LEU A 604 -14.68 -2.08 32.77
N GLY A 605 -15.61 -2.97 32.45
CA GLY A 605 -15.70 -3.63 31.15
C GLY A 605 -16.61 -2.81 30.24
N LEU A 606 -16.13 -2.49 29.03
CA LEU A 606 -16.92 -1.84 28.00
C LEU A 606 -16.59 -2.36 26.59
N THR A 607 -17.56 -2.24 25.69
CA THR A 607 -17.43 -2.52 24.26
C THR A 607 -17.90 -1.34 23.45
N VAL A 608 -17.18 -1.02 22.38
CA VAL A 608 -17.38 0.18 21.57
C VAL A 608 -17.40 -0.24 20.10
N ASN A 609 -18.57 -0.14 19.47
CA ASN A 609 -18.76 -0.45 18.06
C ASN A 609 -18.94 0.80 17.21
N PHE A 610 -18.16 0.92 16.15
CA PHE A 610 -18.35 1.89 15.09
C PHE A 610 -19.17 1.28 13.95
N SER A 611 -20.03 2.07 13.29
CA SER A 611 -20.90 1.55 12.22
C SER A 611 -21.45 2.68 11.34
N PRO A 612 -21.62 2.47 10.02
CA PRO A 612 -22.35 3.39 9.14
C PRO A 612 -23.88 3.29 9.32
N THR A 613 -24.35 2.46 10.27
CA THR A 613 -25.78 2.22 10.55
C THR A 613 -26.07 2.22 12.05
N SER A 614 -27.12 2.95 12.44
CA SER A 614 -27.56 3.03 13.84
C SER A 614 -28.08 1.68 14.37
N GLY A 615 -27.99 1.49 15.68
CA GLY A 615 -28.69 0.42 16.40
C GLY A 615 -27.98 -0.93 16.42
N LYS A 616 -26.70 -0.97 16.03
CA LYS A 616 -25.83 -2.13 16.26
C LYS A 616 -25.68 -2.41 17.75
N SER A 617 -25.64 -3.69 18.10
CA SER A 617 -25.25 -4.16 19.44
C SER A 617 -23.95 -4.94 19.32
N CYS A 618 -23.00 -4.60 20.17
CA CYS A 618 -21.82 -5.39 20.48
C CYS A 618 -22.16 -6.42 21.59
N GLY A 619 -21.32 -7.44 21.76
CA GLY A 619 -21.36 -8.29 22.95
C GLY A 619 -20.79 -7.59 24.17
N ASP A 620 -20.76 -8.30 25.31
CA ASP A 620 -19.92 -7.93 26.46
C ASP A 620 -18.42 -8.05 26.12
N ALA A 621 -17.56 -7.41 26.93
CA ALA A 621 -16.13 -7.33 26.66
C ALA A 621 -15.45 -8.70 26.74
N GLY A 622 -15.93 -9.60 27.60
CA GLY A 622 -15.43 -10.98 27.69
C GLY A 622 -15.74 -11.80 26.44
N THR A 623 -16.93 -11.66 25.88
CA THR A 623 -17.37 -12.32 24.64
C THR A 623 -16.57 -11.83 23.43
N VAL A 624 -16.30 -10.53 23.33
CA VAL A 624 -15.48 -9.96 22.25
C VAL A 624 -14.00 -10.35 22.39
N ALA A 625 -13.42 -10.27 23.59
CA ALA A 625 -12.05 -10.74 23.83
C ALA A 625 -11.90 -12.23 23.48
N LYS A 626 -12.93 -13.05 23.75
CA LYS A 626 -12.95 -14.45 23.34
C LYS A 626 -13.06 -14.63 21.82
N SER A 627 -13.91 -13.87 21.11
CA SER A 627 -13.98 -14.02 19.64
C SER A 627 -12.70 -13.57 18.94
N SER A 628 -12.02 -12.56 19.49
CA SER A 628 -10.67 -12.18 19.09
C SER A 628 -9.69 -13.34 19.25
N ALA A 629 -9.57 -13.91 20.46
CA ALA A 629 -8.64 -15.00 20.75
C ALA A 629 -8.93 -16.28 19.95
N ASP A 630 -10.20 -16.66 19.79
CA ASP A 630 -10.62 -17.83 19.00
C ASP A 630 -10.26 -17.65 17.50
N TRP A 631 -10.37 -16.43 16.97
CA TRP A 631 -10.02 -16.13 15.57
C TRP A 631 -8.50 -16.06 15.35
N TRP A 632 -7.74 -15.47 16.28
CA TRP A 632 -6.28 -15.44 16.18
C TRP A 632 -5.66 -16.84 16.34
N GLU A 633 -6.21 -17.72 17.18
CA GLU A 633 -5.83 -19.13 17.23
C GLU A 633 -6.11 -19.85 15.89
N GLU A 634 -7.29 -19.65 15.27
CA GLU A 634 -7.57 -20.19 13.93
C GLU A 634 -6.64 -19.59 12.87
N TYR A 635 -6.33 -18.30 12.94
CA TYR A 635 -5.40 -17.63 12.05
C TYR A 635 -4.00 -18.24 12.15
N TRP A 636 -3.47 -18.49 13.34
CA TRP A 636 -2.11 -19.02 13.48
C TRP A 636 -2.00 -20.52 13.21
N GLU A 637 -3.01 -21.33 13.56
CA GLU A 637 -2.93 -22.79 13.44
C GLU A 637 -3.24 -23.34 12.04
N THR A 638 -3.75 -22.51 11.13
CA THR A 638 -4.11 -22.86 9.73
C THR A 638 -3.07 -22.40 8.70
N GLY A 639 -3.19 -22.84 7.43
CA GLY A 639 -2.35 -22.36 6.32
C GLY A 639 -0.88 -22.77 6.44
N ALA A 640 -0.03 -22.13 5.63
CA ALA A 640 1.41 -22.36 5.63
C ALA A 640 2.12 -21.67 6.81
N PHE A 641 3.32 -22.12 7.15
CA PHE A 641 4.16 -21.55 8.21
C PHE A 641 5.65 -21.90 7.99
N VAL A 642 6.55 -21.06 8.50
CA VAL A 642 8.00 -21.30 8.50
C VAL A 642 8.58 -20.98 9.89
N ASP A 643 9.45 -21.86 10.37
CA ASP A 643 10.21 -21.67 11.59
C ASP A 643 11.72 -21.69 11.29
N LEU A 644 12.37 -20.56 11.51
CA LEU A 644 13.81 -20.35 11.41
C LEU A 644 14.50 -20.42 12.77
N THR A 645 13.76 -20.53 13.88
CA THR A 645 14.30 -20.37 15.25
C THR A 645 15.25 -21.47 15.68
N ALA A 646 15.28 -22.61 14.98
CA ALA A 646 16.34 -23.60 15.12
C ALA A 646 17.72 -23.02 14.75
N THR A 647 17.79 -22.22 13.68
CA THR A 647 19.01 -21.51 13.24
C THR A 647 19.44 -20.47 14.27
N LYS A 648 20.47 -20.77 15.06
CA LYS A 648 21.04 -19.85 16.07
C LYS A 648 21.97 -18.82 15.42
N LYS A 649 21.38 -17.89 14.66
CA LYS A 649 22.04 -16.73 14.04
C LYS A 649 21.14 -15.50 14.16
N ASP A 650 21.73 -14.32 14.33
CA ASP A 650 20.98 -13.08 14.54
C ASP A 650 20.14 -12.71 13.32
N ASN A 651 20.67 -12.95 12.12
CA ASN A 651 19.96 -12.72 10.86
C ASN A 651 18.75 -13.66 10.65
N ALA A 652 18.82 -14.91 11.13
CA ALA A 652 17.66 -15.81 11.13
C ALA A 652 16.61 -15.37 12.17
N THR A 653 17.05 -14.89 13.33
CA THR A 653 16.18 -14.35 14.39
C THR A 653 15.44 -13.09 13.92
N GLU A 654 16.13 -12.13 13.30
CA GLU A 654 15.51 -10.92 12.75
C GLU A 654 14.58 -11.23 11.58
N LEU A 655 14.95 -12.15 10.68
CA LEU A 655 14.06 -12.57 9.60
C LEU A 655 12.78 -13.22 10.14
N GLN A 656 12.88 -14.07 11.18
CA GLN A 656 11.71 -14.64 11.85
C GLN A 656 10.87 -13.55 12.52
N ARG A 657 11.49 -12.54 13.17
CA ARG A 657 10.79 -11.39 13.75
C ARG A 657 9.99 -10.64 12.67
N LYS A 658 10.62 -10.25 11.56
CA LYS A 658 9.94 -9.58 10.45
C LYS A 658 8.80 -10.45 9.87
N ILE A 659 8.99 -11.76 9.74
CA ILE A 659 7.96 -12.70 9.25
C ILE A 659 6.73 -12.77 10.17
N ILE A 660 6.94 -12.94 11.49
CA ILE A 660 5.84 -13.09 12.46
C ILE A 660 5.08 -11.77 12.62
N LEU A 661 5.78 -10.64 12.72
CA LEU A 661 5.14 -9.33 12.89
C LEU A 661 4.43 -8.87 11.61
N SER A 662 4.99 -9.14 10.43
CA SER A 662 4.29 -8.89 9.15
C SER A 662 2.99 -9.70 9.06
N GLN A 663 3.00 -10.99 9.41
CA GLN A 663 1.79 -11.80 9.40
C GLN A 663 0.70 -11.28 10.35
N TYR A 664 1.07 -10.72 11.51
CA TYR A 664 0.10 -10.10 12.40
C TYR A 664 -0.43 -8.77 11.83
N LEU A 665 0.46 -7.84 11.48
CA LEU A 665 0.09 -6.49 11.07
C LEU A 665 -0.71 -6.46 9.77
N LEU A 666 -0.39 -7.32 8.80
CA LEU A 666 -1.16 -7.44 7.55
C LEU A 666 -2.55 -8.02 7.82
N ALA A 667 -2.71 -8.94 8.77
CA ALA A 667 -4.03 -9.47 9.17
C ALA A 667 -4.89 -8.41 9.89
N VAL A 668 -4.26 -7.46 10.60
CA VAL A 668 -4.93 -6.28 11.18
C VAL A 668 -5.32 -5.25 10.12
N ASN A 669 -4.44 -4.97 9.15
CA ASN A 669 -4.54 -3.79 8.29
C ASN A 669 -5.01 -4.05 6.84
N GLU A 670 -4.89 -5.28 6.33
CA GLU A 670 -4.98 -5.57 4.89
C GLU A 670 -5.94 -6.72 4.52
N ALA A 671 -6.53 -7.39 5.52
CA ALA A 671 -7.50 -8.45 5.31
C ALA A 671 -8.95 -7.93 5.16
N GLY A 672 -9.16 -6.84 4.42
CA GLY A 672 -10.46 -6.15 4.28
C GLY A 672 -11.27 -6.53 3.03
N GLN A 673 -12.49 -5.99 2.92
CA GLN A 673 -13.38 -6.14 1.75
C GLN A 673 -12.98 -5.30 0.53
N ASP A 674 -12.25 -4.21 0.75
CA ASP A 674 -11.52 -3.46 -0.26
C ASP A 674 -10.01 -3.68 -0.05
N PRO A 675 -9.17 -3.50 -1.09
CA PRO A 675 -7.73 -3.51 -0.90
C PRO A 675 -7.27 -2.42 0.09
N PRO A 676 -6.15 -2.64 0.80
CA PRO A 676 -5.55 -1.61 1.64
C PRO A 676 -5.01 -0.44 0.80
N GLN A 677 -4.87 0.69 1.48
CA GLN A 677 -3.99 1.79 1.07
C GLN A 677 -2.59 1.54 1.66
N GLU A 678 -1.57 2.25 1.19
CA GLU A 678 -0.16 1.93 1.48
C GLU A 678 0.19 1.89 2.99
N SER A 679 -0.51 2.69 3.81
CA SER A 679 -0.39 2.72 5.28
C SER A 679 -1.50 1.93 6.01
N GLY A 680 -2.23 1.07 5.30
CA GLY A 680 -3.20 0.11 5.85
C GLY A 680 -4.38 0.75 6.58
N LEU A 681 -4.48 0.49 7.87
CA LEU A 681 -5.43 1.08 8.82
C LEU A 681 -4.69 1.76 10.00
N VAL A 682 -3.45 2.23 9.80
CA VAL A 682 -2.68 3.00 10.82
C VAL A 682 -2.93 4.51 10.70
N ASN A 683 -2.70 5.07 9.52
CA ASN A 683 -2.82 6.49 9.21
C ASN A 683 -3.13 6.67 7.70
N ASN A 684 -3.31 7.89 7.18
CA ASN A 684 -3.70 8.09 5.78
C ASN A 684 -2.49 8.40 4.89
N GLY A 685 -2.13 7.46 4.00
CA GLY A 685 -1.37 7.74 2.79
C GLY A 685 -2.30 7.98 1.60
N TRP A 686 -1.99 8.95 0.75
CA TRP A 686 -2.73 9.24 -0.50
C TRP A 686 -4.26 9.38 -0.28
N TYR A 687 -4.67 10.19 0.70
CA TYR A 687 -6.07 10.36 1.13
C TYR A 687 -6.75 9.06 1.65
N GLY A 688 -5.95 8.03 1.97
CA GLY A 688 -6.43 6.70 2.35
C GLY A 688 -7.00 5.89 1.18
N LYS A 689 -6.76 6.30 -0.08
CA LYS A 689 -7.16 5.58 -1.30
C LYS A 689 -6.25 4.37 -1.56
N PHE A 690 -6.82 3.28 -2.06
CA PHE A 690 -6.04 2.08 -2.39
C PHE A 690 -5.38 2.20 -3.78
N HIS A 691 -4.20 1.62 -3.89
CA HIS A 691 -3.40 1.64 -5.11
C HIS A 691 -3.52 0.27 -5.80
N LEU A 692 -4.19 0.23 -6.96
CA LEU A 692 -4.43 -1.04 -7.67
C LEU A 692 -3.18 -1.67 -8.27
N GLU A 693 -2.08 -0.92 -8.37
CA GLU A 693 -0.75 -1.44 -8.71
C GLU A 693 -0.05 -2.09 -7.51
N MET A 694 -0.25 -1.59 -6.29
CA MET A 694 0.28 -2.22 -5.07
C MET A 694 -0.48 -3.50 -4.66
N VAL A 695 -1.63 -3.82 -5.28
CA VAL A 695 -2.51 -4.97 -4.91
C VAL A 695 -1.80 -6.32 -4.92
N VAL A 696 -0.85 -6.58 -5.82
CA VAL A 696 -0.07 -7.83 -5.82
C VAL A 696 0.81 -7.93 -4.58
N TRP A 697 1.47 -6.83 -4.19
CA TRP A 697 2.32 -6.78 -3.00
C TRP A 697 1.51 -6.90 -1.71
N HIS A 698 0.36 -6.22 -1.64
CA HIS A 698 -0.55 -6.28 -0.49
C HIS A 698 -1.24 -7.64 -0.32
N LEU A 699 -1.76 -8.26 -1.40
CA LEU A 699 -2.75 -9.34 -1.25
C LEU A 699 -2.30 -10.71 -1.79
N LEU A 700 -1.31 -10.81 -2.70
CA LEU A 700 -0.96 -12.11 -3.28
C LEU A 700 -0.38 -13.08 -2.25
N HIS A 701 0.32 -12.57 -1.23
CA HIS A 701 0.89 -13.40 -0.17
C HIS A 701 -0.18 -14.22 0.57
N TRP A 702 -1.43 -13.74 0.70
CA TRP A 702 -2.50 -14.49 1.34
C TRP A 702 -2.76 -15.84 0.67
N GLY A 703 -2.78 -15.89 -0.68
CA GLY A 703 -2.92 -17.15 -1.40
C GLY A 703 -1.71 -18.08 -1.21
N ARG A 704 -0.51 -17.50 -1.25
CA ARG A 704 0.78 -18.20 -1.07
C ARG A 704 0.97 -18.81 0.33
N TRP A 705 0.42 -18.16 1.37
CA TRP A 705 0.40 -18.65 2.75
C TRP A 705 -0.85 -19.49 3.08
N GLY A 706 -1.68 -19.83 2.09
CA GLY A 706 -2.88 -20.66 2.26
C GLY A 706 -4.07 -19.94 2.94
N LYS A 707 -3.99 -18.64 3.17
CA LYS A 707 -5.01 -17.77 3.79
C LYS A 707 -6.09 -17.35 2.80
N TRP A 708 -6.60 -18.31 2.03
CA TRP A 708 -7.59 -18.07 0.97
C TRP A 708 -8.89 -17.43 1.46
N SER A 709 -9.25 -17.62 2.73
CA SER A 709 -10.40 -16.96 3.38
C SER A 709 -10.20 -15.45 3.57
N LEU A 710 -8.97 -14.95 3.63
CA LEU A 710 -8.66 -13.52 3.74
C LEU A 710 -8.58 -12.89 2.33
N LEU A 711 -7.86 -13.51 1.40
CA LEU A 711 -7.79 -13.05 0.01
C LEU A 711 -9.18 -12.91 -0.64
N LYS A 712 -10.10 -13.83 -0.32
CA LYS A 712 -11.48 -13.84 -0.83
C LYS A 712 -12.39 -12.76 -0.23
N ARG A 713 -11.93 -11.95 0.73
CA ARG A 713 -12.67 -10.77 1.22
C ARG A 713 -12.67 -9.66 0.16
N SER A 714 -11.53 -9.41 -0.47
CA SER A 714 -11.35 -8.34 -1.47
C SER A 714 -11.24 -8.84 -2.92
N ILE A 715 -10.64 -10.01 -3.18
CA ILE A 715 -10.35 -10.50 -4.54
C ILE A 715 -11.18 -11.76 -4.87
N PRO A 716 -11.88 -11.85 -6.03
CA PRO A 716 -11.95 -10.88 -7.13
C PRO A 716 -12.96 -9.74 -6.94
N GLY A 717 -13.71 -9.69 -5.84
CA GLY A 717 -14.86 -8.79 -5.66
C GLY A 717 -14.59 -7.30 -5.96
N VAL A 718 -13.39 -6.80 -5.72
CA VAL A 718 -12.99 -5.44 -6.11
C VAL A 718 -12.97 -5.23 -7.63
N TYR A 719 -12.44 -6.20 -8.40
CA TYR A 719 -12.45 -6.17 -9.87
C TYR A 719 -13.87 -6.35 -10.42
N GLU A 720 -14.72 -7.16 -9.76
CA GLU A 720 -16.14 -7.26 -10.09
C GLU A 720 -16.86 -5.91 -9.91
N ARG A 721 -16.63 -5.22 -8.79
CA ARG A 721 -17.18 -3.88 -8.51
C ARG A 721 -16.71 -2.82 -9.52
N PHE A 722 -15.43 -2.85 -9.89
CA PHE A 722 -14.83 -1.79 -10.72
C PHE A 722 -14.85 -2.09 -12.23
N LEU A 723 -15.38 -3.25 -12.64
CA LEU A 723 -15.48 -3.61 -14.05
C LEU A 723 -16.25 -2.54 -14.87
N PRO A 724 -17.41 -2.00 -14.45
CA PRO A 724 -18.15 -1.01 -15.24
C PRO A 724 -17.37 0.30 -15.45
N SER A 725 -16.71 0.82 -14.41
CA SER A 725 -15.92 2.06 -14.51
C SER A 725 -14.62 1.86 -15.30
N SER A 726 -14.07 0.65 -15.29
CA SER A 726 -12.85 0.28 -16.04
C SER A 726 -13.16 0.03 -17.52
N LEU A 727 -14.32 -0.55 -17.85
CA LEU A 727 -14.86 -0.63 -19.21
C LEU A 727 -15.10 0.76 -19.80
N GLN A 728 -15.75 1.65 -19.03
CA GLN A 728 -16.02 3.03 -19.45
C GLN A 728 -14.71 3.79 -19.74
N ARG A 729 -13.71 3.70 -18.85
CA ARG A 729 -12.40 4.36 -19.02
C ARG A 729 -11.65 3.93 -20.27
N ALA A 730 -11.71 2.64 -20.61
CA ALA A 730 -11.14 2.14 -21.86
C ALA A 730 -11.90 2.70 -23.07
N ALA A 731 -13.24 2.67 -23.04
CA ALA A 731 -14.09 3.13 -24.14
C ALA A 731 -13.94 4.63 -24.44
N ASP A 732 -13.89 5.49 -23.41
CA ASP A 732 -13.66 6.93 -23.56
C ASP A 732 -12.27 7.22 -24.16
N GLN A 733 -11.29 6.35 -23.89
CA GLN A 733 -9.95 6.39 -24.48
C GLN A 733 -9.86 5.70 -25.85
N GLY A 734 -10.96 5.16 -26.39
CA GLY A 734 -11.02 4.46 -27.68
C GLY A 734 -10.40 3.06 -27.67
N TYR A 735 -10.17 2.48 -26.50
CA TYR A 735 -9.73 1.09 -26.31
C TYR A 735 -10.94 0.17 -26.05
N LYS A 736 -10.70 -1.14 -26.05
CA LYS A 736 -11.67 -2.15 -25.61
C LYS A 736 -11.37 -2.60 -24.19
N GLY A 737 -12.23 -3.48 -23.65
CA GLY A 737 -11.94 -4.18 -22.40
C GLY A 737 -11.94 -3.26 -21.18
N ALA A 738 -11.37 -3.72 -20.07
CA ALA A 738 -11.35 -2.98 -18.82
C ALA A 738 -9.96 -2.37 -18.57
N ARG A 739 -9.87 -1.04 -18.46
CA ARG A 739 -8.68 -0.34 -17.99
C ARG A 739 -8.80 -0.04 -16.50
N TRP A 740 -8.11 -0.82 -15.68
CA TRP A 740 -8.08 -0.65 -14.22
C TRP A 740 -7.35 0.65 -13.83
N GLY A 741 -7.83 1.38 -12.81
CA GLY A 741 -7.21 2.62 -12.32
C GLY A 741 -5.85 2.43 -11.65
N LYS A 742 -5.21 3.51 -11.20
CA LYS A 742 -4.07 3.44 -10.25
C LYS A 742 -4.59 3.65 -8.82
N MET A 743 -4.38 4.86 -8.27
CA MET A 743 -5.00 5.34 -7.03
C MET A 743 -6.51 5.39 -7.23
N SER A 744 -7.26 4.57 -6.49
CA SER A 744 -8.69 4.35 -6.70
C SER A 744 -9.47 4.42 -5.38
N ASP A 745 -10.78 4.67 -5.48
CA ASP A 745 -11.70 4.73 -4.35
C ASP A 745 -12.82 3.67 -4.46
N PRO A 746 -13.63 3.42 -3.40
CA PRO A 746 -14.64 2.34 -3.39
C PRO A 746 -15.71 2.40 -4.48
N THR A 747 -15.85 3.54 -5.20
CA THR A 747 -16.72 3.65 -6.39
C THR A 747 -16.12 3.03 -7.66
N GLY A 748 -14.84 2.65 -7.63
CA GLY A 748 -14.10 2.16 -8.80
C GLY A 748 -13.63 3.27 -9.74
N ARG A 749 -13.71 4.54 -9.31
CA ARG A 749 -13.10 5.67 -10.00
C ARG A 749 -11.59 5.71 -9.73
N SER A 750 -10.80 5.92 -10.78
CA SER A 750 -9.39 6.30 -10.64
C SER A 750 -9.34 7.81 -10.33
N ALA A 751 -8.56 8.19 -9.32
CA ALA A 751 -8.33 9.60 -9.01
C ALA A 751 -7.47 10.26 -10.11
N PRO A 752 -7.71 11.54 -10.45
CA PRO A 752 -6.91 12.22 -11.46
C PRO A 752 -5.41 12.29 -11.15
N GLY A 753 -4.58 12.47 -12.17
CA GLY A 753 -3.12 12.59 -12.06
C GLY A 753 -2.38 12.01 -13.24
N GLU A 754 -1.17 12.51 -13.52
CA GLU A 754 -0.40 12.11 -14.70
C GLU A 754 0.05 10.65 -14.62
N ILE A 755 0.76 10.28 -13.55
CA ILE A 755 1.11 8.89 -13.24
C ILE A 755 -0.16 8.03 -13.13
N ASN A 756 -1.19 8.52 -12.42
CA ASN A 756 -2.47 7.80 -12.26
C ASN A 756 -3.14 7.44 -13.59
N SER A 757 -2.95 8.26 -14.62
CA SER A 757 -3.58 8.11 -15.94
C SER A 757 -2.71 7.42 -16.99
N LEU A 758 -1.40 7.29 -16.76
CA LEU A 758 -0.42 6.80 -17.74
C LEU A 758 0.34 5.54 -17.30
N LEU A 759 0.22 5.11 -16.04
CA LEU A 759 0.75 3.84 -15.55
C LEU A 759 -0.11 2.64 -16.00
N ILE A 760 0.53 1.51 -16.33
CA ILE A 760 -0.13 0.30 -16.87
C ILE A 760 0.29 -1.04 -16.25
N TRP A 761 1.22 -1.08 -15.29
CA TRP A 761 1.73 -2.36 -14.77
C TRP A 761 0.75 -3.10 -13.82
N GLN A 762 -0.35 -2.45 -13.41
CA GLN A 762 -1.50 -3.07 -12.74
C GLN A 762 -2.39 -3.94 -13.63
N GLN A 763 -2.38 -3.69 -14.95
CA GLN A 763 -3.34 -4.31 -15.87
C GLN A 763 -3.19 -5.85 -15.96
N PRO A 764 -1.97 -6.43 -15.83
CA PRO A 764 -1.79 -7.88 -15.76
C PRO A 764 -2.08 -8.53 -14.39
N HIS A 765 -2.32 -7.77 -13.32
CA HIS A 765 -2.51 -8.30 -11.94
C HIS A 765 -3.63 -9.35 -11.81
N PRO A 766 -4.81 -9.18 -12.43
CA PRO A 766 -5.88 -10.18 -12.33
C PRO A 766 -5.42 -11.58 -12.77
N PHE A 767 -4.58 -11.69 -13.80
CA PHE A 767 -4.08 -12.96 -14.30
C PHE A 767 -3.17 -13.67 -13.29
N TYR A 768 -2.30 -12.93 -12.58
CA TYR A 768 -1.39 -13.53 -11.61
C TYR A 768 -2.15 -14.04 -10.38
N ILE A 769 -3.11 -13.25 -9.87
CA ILE A 769 -3.89 -13.66 -8.68
C ILE A 769 -4.87 -14.79 -9.03
N ALA A 770 -5.53 -14.73 -10.20
CA ALA A 770 -6.40 -15.79 -10.69
C ALA A 770 -5.63 -17.10 -10.91
N GLU A 771 -4.43 -17.06 -11.50
CA GLU A 771 -3.64 -18.27 -11.74
C GLU A 771 -3.19 -18.94 -10.44
N ASN A 772 -2.83 -18.16 -9.41
CA ASN A 772 -2.56 -18.70 -8.08
C ASN A 772 -3.81 -19.37 -7.48
N GLU A 773 -5.01 -18.77 -7.61
CA GLU A 773 -6.24 -19.39 -7.13
C GLU A 773 -6.60 -20.65 -7.92
N TYR A 774 -6.40 -20.67 -9.24
CA TYR A 774 -6.64 -21.86 -10.05
C TYR A 774 -5.67 -23.00 -9.72
N ARG A 775 -4.40 -22.71 -9.40
CA ARG A 775 -3.44 -23.71 -8.93
C ARG A 775 -3.86 -24.34 -7.59
N ALA A 776 -4.47 -23.56 -6.69
CA ALA A 776 -5.02 -24.08 -5.44
C ALA A 776 -6.39 -24.78 -5.60
N PHE A 777 -7.22 -24.31 -6.55
CA PHE A 777 -8.57 -24.77 -6.78
C PHE A 777 -8.85 -24.98 -8.29
N PRO A 778 -8.27 -26.02 -8.93
CA PRO A 778 -8.31 -26.22 -10.38
C PRO A 778 -9.66 -26.80 -10.84
N ASN A 779 -10.70 -25.96 -10.84
CA ASN A 779 -12.07 -26.39 -11.07
C ASN A 779 -12.91 -25.35 -11.87
N GLN A 780 -14.09 -25.78 -12.30
CA GLN A 780 -15.00 -25.00 -13.14
C GLN A 780 -15.75 -23.88 -12.38
N GLU A 781 -15.65 -23.78 -11.05
CA GLU A 781 -16.12 -22.61 -10.29
C GLU A 781 -15.08 -21.49 -10.36
N THR A 782 -13.81 -21.80 -10.08
CA THR A 782 -12.69 -20.85 -10.19
C THR A 782 -12.57 -20.30 -11.62
N LEU A 783 -12.72 -21.15 -12.64
CA LEU A 783 -12.69 -20.72 -14.05
C LEU A 783 -13.79 -19.71 -14.38
N ARG A 784 -15.06 -20.05 -14.10
CA ARG A 784 -16.21 -19.16 -14.38
C ARG A 784 -16.19 -17.86 -13.57
N LYS A 785 -15.69 -17.88 -12.33
CA LYS A 785 -15.65 -16.71 -11.44
C LYS A 785 -14.78 -15.59 -12.02
N TRP A 786 -13.65 -15.94 -12.63
CA TRP A 786 -12.69 -14.97 -13.16
C TRP A 786 -12.85 -14.68 -14.66
N ASP A 787 -13.59 -15.50 -15.42
CA ASP A 787 -13.56 -15.45 -16.89
C ASP A 787 -13.86 -14.06 -17.48
N GLU A 788 -14.87 -13.35 -16.98
CA GLU A 788 -15.22 -11.99 -17.46
C GLU A 788 -14.10 -10.98 -17.15
N ILE A 789 -13.57 -10.99 -15.92
CA ILE A 789 -12.47 -10.09 -15.49
C ILE A 789 -11.23 -10.30 -16.36
N LEU A 790 -10.84 -11.56 -16.58
CA LEU A 790 -9.67 -11.90 -17.41
C LEU A 790 -9.92 -11.61 -18.90
N THR A 791 -11.15 -11.80 -19.39
CA THR A 791 -11.54 -11.49 -20.77
C THR A 791 -11.45 -10.00 -21.04
N GLN A 792 -12.05 -9.17 -20.18
CA GLN A 792 -12.06 -7.73 -20.37
C GLN A 792 -10.67 -7.13 -20.12
N SER A 793 -9.89 -7.67 -19.17
CA SER A 793 -8.48 -7.27 -19.01
C SER A 793 -7.66 -7.62 -20.27
N ALA A 794 -7.88 -8.77 -20.89
CA ALA A 794 -7.18 -9.19 -22.10
C ALA A 794 -7.60 -8.40 -23.35
N GLU A 795 -8.89 -8.05 -23.51
CA GLU A 795 -9.33 -7.13 -24.58
C GLU A 795 -8.72 -5.72 -24.42
N PHE A 796 -8.53 -5.23 -23.19
CA PHE A 796 -7.80 -3.98 -22.98
C PHE A 796 -6.32 -4.15 -23.35
N MET A 797 -5.64 -5.14 -22.80
CA MET A 797 -4.22 -5.38 -23.06
C MET A 797 -3.92 -5.59 -24.55
N ALA A 798 -4.80 -6.27 -25.29
CA ALA A 798 -4.65 -6.50 -26.72
C ALA A 798 -5.08 -5.32 -27.61
N SER A 799 -5.85 -4.35 -27.10
CA SER A 799 -6.24 -3.13 -27.84
C SER A 799 -5.43 -1.90 -27.50
N PHE A 800 -4.77 -1.88 -26.34
CA PHE A 800 -3.82 -0.83 -25.93
C PHE A 800 -2.47 -0.96 -26.65
N ALA A 801 -1.96 -2.18 -26.82
CA ALA A 801 -0.69 -2.42 -27.51
C ALA A 801 -0.76 -1.97 -28.98
N TRP A 802 0.18 -1.14 -29.42
CA TRP A 802 0.13 -0.49 -30.73
C TRP A 802 1.03 -1.18 -31.76
N TYR A 803 0.47 -1.61 -32.89
CA TYR A 803 1.26 -2.26 -33.94
C TYR A 803 2.06 -1.24 -34.75
N ASN A 804 3.38 -1.24 -34.54
CA ASN A 804 4.32 -0.40 -35.25
C ASN A 804 4.67 -1.02 -36.62
N THR A 805 4.08 -0.45 -37.67
CA THR A 805 4.24 -0.94 -39.05
C THR A 805 5.66 -0.79 -39.61
N SER A 806 6.53 0.00 -38.96
CA SER A 806 7.93 0.18 -39.37
C SER A 806 8.86 -0.88 -38.77
N THR A 807 8.59 -1.34 -37.55
CA THR A 807 9.40 -2.37 -36.85
C THR A 807 8.80 -3.77 -36.96
N GLY A 808 7.51 -3.89 -37.27
CA GLY A 808 6.80 -5.17 -37.40
C GLY A 808 6.36 -5.80 -36.08
N VAL A 809 6.35 -5.02 -34.99
CA VAL A 809 6.01 -5.50 -33.63
C VAL A 809 4.97 -4.60 -32.97
N TYR A 810 4.37 -5.08 -31.88
CA TYR A 810 3.55 -4.26 -30.98
C TYR A 810 4.42 -3.56 -29.94
N ASP A 811 4.33 -2.24 -29.89
CA ASP A 811 4.95 -1.41 -28.88
C ASP A 811 3.96 -1.14 -27.71
N LEU A 812 4.52 -0.89 -26.52
CA LEU A 812 3.81 -0.34 -25.37
C LEU A 812 4.27 1.11 -25.14
N GLY A 813 3.36 2.09 -25.31
CA GLY A 813 3.67 3.52 -25.22
C GLY A 813 4.44 4.06 -26.45
N PRO A 814 4.63 5.40 -26.56
CA PRO A 814 4.22 6.44 -25.62
C PRO A 814 2.81 7.01 -25.89
N PRO A 815 2.18 7.69 -24.91
CA PRO A 815 2.71 8.04 -23.60
C PRO A 815 2.40 6.97 -22.54
N MET A 816 3.38 6.68 -21.67
CA MET A 816 3.18 5.82 -20.50
C MET A 816 4.21 6.10 -19.40
N TYR A 817 3.88 5.79 -18.14
CA TYR A 817 4.91 5.57 -17.11
C TYR A 817 5.21 4.07 -16.96
N PRO A 818 6.47 3.69 -16.72
CA PRO A 818 6.84 2.36 -16.29
C PRO A 818 6.71 2.25 -14.75
N VAL A 819 6.88 1.05 -14.20
CA VAL A 819 6.96 0.78 -12.75
C VAL A 819 7.81 1.81 -11.98
N SER A 820 8.92 2.29 -12.54
CA SER A 820 9.85 3.18 -11.83
C SER A 820 9.37 4.63 -11.69
N GLU A 821 8.24 5.02 -12.31
CA GLU A 821 7.55 6.32 -12.24
C GLU A 821 8.40 7.58 -12.49
N ASN A 822 9.67 7.42 -12.89
CA ASN A 822 10.71 8.45 -12.88
C ASN A 822 11.21 8.86 -14.28
N THR A 823 10.60 8.34 -15.34
CA THR A 823 10.98 8.57 -16.73
C THR A 823 10.09 9.63 -17.39
N SER A 824 10.49 10.19 -18.54
CA SER A 824 9.59 11.07 -19.30
C SER A 824 8.50 10.24 -19.99
N PRO A 825 7.20 10.44 -19.73
CA PRO A 825 6.16 9.55 -20.24
C PRO A 825 6.00 9.63 -21.76
N ASN A 826 6.29 10.79 -22.35
CA ASN A 826 6.26 11.00 -23.81
C ASN A 826 7.46 10.38 -24.55
N ALA A 827 8.51 9.95 -23.83
CA ALA A 827 9.68 9.26 -24.40
C ALA A 827 9.78 7.79 -23.96
N THR A 828 8.95 7.36 -23.01
CA THR A 828 8.97 5.98 -22.51
C THR A 828 8.15 5.08 -23.43
N PHE A 829 8.82 4.07 -23.97
CA PHE A 829 8.18 2.99 -24.72
C PHE A 829 8.93 1.68 -24.49
N ASN A 830 8.22 0.56 -24.66
CA ASN A 830 8.76 -0.79 -24.49
C ASN A 830 9.57 -1.02 -23.18
N PRO A 831 9.02 -0.74 -21.98
CA PRO A 831 9.70 -1.08 -20.73
C PRO A 831 9.94 -2.57 -20.54
N THR A 832 11.10 -2.93 -19.98
CA THR A 832 11.53 -4.33 -19.83
C THR A 832 10.53 -5.17 -19.03
N PHE A 833 10.04 -4.64 -17.91
CA PHE A 833 9.16 -5.39 -17.01
C PHE A 833 7.76 -5.54 -17.58
N GLU A 834 7.17 -4.45 -18.08
CA GLU A 834 5.87 -4.41 -18.69
C GLU A 834 5.81 -5.32 -19.92
N LEU A 835 6.84 -5.33 -20.78
CA LEU A 835 6.92 -6.27 -21.92
C LEU A 835 6.96 -7.74 -21.50
N ALA A 836 7.49 -8.07 -20.32
CA ALA A 836 7.42 -9.42 -19.76
C ALA A 836 6.03 -9.72 -19.19
N TYR A 837 5.45 -8.77 -18.46
CA TYR A 837 4.19 -8.95 -17.74
C TYR A 837 2.96 -8.94 -18.69
N TRP A 838 3.02 -8.19 -19.80
CA TRP A 838 1.99 -8.20 -20.85
C TRP A 838 1.91 -9.55 -21.55
N ARG A 839 3.07 -10.13 -21.88
CA ARG A 839 3.18 -11.51 -22.40
C ARG A 839 2.62 -12.52 -21.40
N PHE A 840 2.98 -12.40 -20.13
CA PHE A 840 2.45 -13.26 -19.07
C PHE A 840 0.91 -13.19 -19.02
N GLY A 841 0.31 -12.00 -18.90
CA GLY A 841 -1.13 -11.83 -18.80
C GLY A 841 -1.90 -12.42 -20.00
N LEU A 842 -1.50 -12.07 -21.23
CA LEU A 842 -2.14 -12.59 -22.44
C LEU A 842 -1.96 -14.12 -22.62
N ASN A 843 -0.81 -14.67 -22.23
CA ASN A 843 -0.59 -16.13 -22.25
C ASN A 843 -1.46 -16.85 -21.21
N ILE A 844 -1.64 -16.29 -20.01
CA ILE A 844 -2.59 -16.83 -19.02
C ILE A 844 -4.02 -16.71 -19.55
N ALA A 845 -4.42 -15.58 -20.16
CA ALA A 845 -5.74 -15.41 -20.77
C ALA A 845 -6.07 -16.51 -21.81
N ALA A 846 -5.11 -16.81 -22.70
CA ALA A 846 -5.23 -17.88 -23.69
C ALA A 846 -5.33 -19.28 -23.05
N GLN A 847 -4.54 -19.57 -22.03
CA GLN A 847 -4.66 -20.81 -21.27
C GLN A 847 -6.02 -20.92 -20.58
N TRP A 848 -6.56 -19.84 -20.04
CA TRP A 848 -7.84 -19.83 -19.34
C TRP A 848 -9.04 -20.09 -20.26
N LYS A 849 -9.07 -19.54 -21.47
CA LYS A 849 -10.07 -19.92 -22.48
C LYS A 849 -9.91 -21.38 -22.89
N THR A 850 -8.68 -21.85 -23.07
CA THR A 850 -8.40 -23.27 -23.38
C THR A 850 -8.89 -24.22 -22.27
N ARG A 851 -8.65 -23.92 -20.99
CA ARG A 851 -9.12 -24.69 -19.81
C ARG A 851 -10.66 -24.74 -19.70
N GLN A 852 -11.36 -23.79 -20.30
CA GLN A 852 -12.82 -23.74 -20.38
C GLN A 852 -13.39 -24.36 -21.66
N ASN A 853 -12.54 -24.85 -22.58
CA ASN A 853 -12.91 -25.30 -23.92
C ASN A 853 -13.55 -24.18 -24.79
N LEU A 854 -13.15 -22.93 -24.56
CA LEU A 854 -13.55 -21.76 -25.34
C LEU A 854 -12.48 -21.42 -26.38
N SER A 855 -12.89 -20.81 -27.49
CA SER A 855 -11.96 -20.25 -28.48
C SER A 855 -11.14 -19.11 -27.86
N VAL A 856 -9.81 -19.18 -27.99
CA VAL A 856 -8.92 -18.05 -27.71
C VAL A 856 -9.09 -17.01 -28.82
N PRO A 857 -9.31 -15.71 -28.52
CA PRO A 857 -9.31 -14.67 -29.54
C PRO A 857 -7.93 -14.49 -30.18
N ASP A 858 -7.86 -14.57 -31.51
CA ASP A 858 -6.61 -14.50 -32.27
C ASP A 858 -5.80 -13.23 -31.98
N ALA A 859 -6.47 -12.11 -31.69
CA ALA A 859 -5.83 -10.84 -31.34
C ALA A 859 -4.95 -10.94 -30.09
N TRP A 860 -5.36 -11.70 -29.07
CA TRP A 860 -4.59 -11.85 -27.83
C TRP A 860 -3.28 -12.62 -28.09
N LEU A 861 -3.37 -13.69 -28.89
CA LEU A 861 -2.22 -14.49 -29.31
C LEU A 861 -1.29 -13.68 -30.23
N HIS A 862 -1.85 -12.94 -31.19
CA HIS A 862 -1.10 -12.13 -32.13
C HIS A 862 -0.31 -11.02 -31.42
N VAL A 863 -0.90 -10.34 -30.44
CA VAL A 863 -0.16 -9.38 -29.59
C VAL A 863 0.91 -10.10 -28.76
N ALA A 864 0.55 -11.16 -28.00
CA ALA A 864 1.49 -11.86 -27.13
C ALA A 864 2.74 -12.40 -27.86
N GLN A 865 2.57 -12.84 -29.12
CA GLN A 865 3.63 -13.37 -29.97
C GLN A 865 4.47 -12.29 -30.66
N ASN A 866 3.88 -11.12 -30.97
CA ASN A 866 4.53 -10.06 -31.75
C ASN A 866 4.80 -8.78 -30.96
N LEU A 867 4.68 -8.77 -29.63
CA LEU A 867 5.21 -7.69 -28.77
C LEU A 867 6.70 -7.47 -29.02
N ALA A 868 7.15 -6.22 -28.92
CA ALA A 868 8.56 -5.84 -29.04
C ALA A 868 9.46 -6.68 -28.11
N PRO A 869 10.65 -7.11 -28.57
CA PRO A 869 11.56 -7.95 -27.78
C PRO A 869 12.00 -7.21 -26.51
N LEU A 870 12.39 -7.96 -25.47
CA LEU A 870 12.98 -7.35 -24.28
C LEU A 870 14.21 -6.52 -24.70
N PRO A 871 14.27 -5.20 -24.39
CA PRO A 871 15.36 -4.35 -24.83
C PRO A 871 16.67 -4.73 -24.13
N THR A 872 17.80 -4.54 -24.79
CA THR A 872 19.12 -4.87 -24.21
C THR A 872 20.10 -3.74 -24.43
N PHE A 873 20.79 -3.31 -23.38
CA PHE A 873 21.79 -2.25 -23.42
C PHE A 873 23.08 -2.76 -22.76
N ASN A 874 24.21 -2.73 -23.46
CA ASN A 874 25.54 -3.15 -22.95
C ASN A 874 25.52 -4.48 -22.16
N ASN A 875 24.87 -5.52 -22.70
CA ASN A 875 24.69 -6.84 -22.08
C ASN A 875 23.90 -6.85 -20.75
N THR A 876 23.04 -5.85 -20.53
CA THR A 876 22.07 -5.75 -19.41
C THR A 876 20.67 -5.40 -19.93
N TYR A 877 19.66 -5.52 -19.07
CA TYR A 877 18.30 -5.03 -19.33
C TYR A 877 18.13 -3.59 -18.81
N PRO A 878 17.77 -2.61 -19.65
CA PRO A 878 17.48 -1.24 -19.23
C PRO A 878 16.09 -1.11 -18.59
N ILE A 879 15.73 0.08 -18.10
CA ILE A 879 14.35 0.38 -17.66
C ILE A 879 13.39 0.26 -18.85
N TYR A 880 13.67 0.97 -19.95
CA TYR A 880 12.89 0.95 -21.18
C TYR A 880 13.75 0.99 -22.45
N GLN A 881 13.15 0.76 -23.61
CA GLN A 881 13.88 0.68 -24.87
C GLN A 881 14.51 2.04 -25.23
N ASP A 882 15.77 2.01 -25.67
CA ASP A 882 16.51 3.19 -26.14
C ASP A 882 16.62 4.35 -25.13
N ILE A 883 16.42 4.08 -23.82
CA ILE A 883 16.63 5.05 -22.74
C ILE A 883 18.06 5.64 -22.79
N PRO A 884 18.22 6.97 -22.89
CA PRO A 884 19.53 7.59 -23.00
C PRO A 884 20.33 7.44 -21.70
N ASN A 885 21.64 7.25 -21.83
CA ASN A 885 22.61 7.24 -20.72
C ASN A 885 22.36 6.20 -19.60
N MET A 886 21.68 5.09 -19.90
CA MET A 886 21.46 3.99 -18.96
C MET A 886 22.77 3.56 -18.26
N TRP A 887 22.74 3.47 -16.94
CA TRP A 887 23.89 3.14 -16.08
C TRP A 887 25.05 4.15 -16.08
N VAL A 888 24.86 5.34 -16.67
CA VAL A 888 25.84 6.42 -16.75
C VAL A 888 25.31 7.70 -16.09
N ASP A 889 24.06 8.06 -16.37
CA ASP A 889 23.37 9.15 -15.67
C ASP A 889 22.70 8.59 -14.40
N PRO A 890 22.98 9.13 -13.19
CA PRO A 890 22.32 8.73 -11.95
C PRO A 890 20.79 8.73 -12.01
N ASN A 891 20.20 9.58 -12.86
CA ASN A 891 18.76 9.62 -13.10
C ASN A 891 18.21 8.38 -13.85
N THR A 892 19.06 7.37 -14.12
CA THR A 892 18.68 6.08 -14.75
C THR A 892 18.93 4.85 -13.87
N TYR A 893 19.43 5.03 -12.64
CA TYR A 893 19.70 3.93 -11.70
C TYR A 893 19.38 4.28 -10.23
N TYR A 894 18.25 4.93 -10.03
CA TYR A 894 17.57 5.13 -8.76
C TYR A 894 16.10 4.71 -8.91
N ASP A 895 15.34 4.73 -7.81
CA ASP A 895 13.92 4.30 -7.80
C ASP A 895 13.79 2.78 -8.08
N HIS A 896 12.60 2.29 -8.43
CA HIS A 896 12.33 0.85 -8.56
C HIS A 896 13.19 0.14 -9.64
N PRO A 897 14.01 -0.90 -9.30
CA PRO A 897 14.82 -1.68 -10.24
C PRO A 897 13.97 -2.75 -10.95
N ALA A 898 12.86 -2.35 -11.55
CA ALA A 898 11.81 -3.24 -12.05
C ALA A 898 12.28 -4.31 -13.06
N MET A 899 13.40 -4.08 -13.76
CA MET A 899 13.95 -5.01 -14.75
C MET A 899 14.33 -6.39 -14.17
N ILE A 900 14.60 -6.53 -12.86
CA ILE A 900 14.83 -7.86 -12.26
C ILE A 900 13.53 -8.63 -11.95
N GLY A 901 12.38 -7.96 -12.01
CA GLY A 901 11.05 -8.54 -11.82
C GLY A 901 10.67 -9.57 -12.90
N ILE A 902 11.28 -9.51 -14.09
CA ILE A 902 11.04 -10.43 -15.22
C ILE A 902 11.46 -11.90 -14.97
N TYR A 903 12.13 -12.14 -13.85
CA TYR A 903 12.55 -13.46 -13.38
C TYR A 903 12.42 -13.60 -11.86
N GLY A 904 12.49 -12.50 -11.09
CA GLY A 904 12.20 -12.53 -9.66
C GLY A 904 10.71 -12.74 -9.38
N LEU A 905 9.87 -11.81 -9.84
CA LEU A 905 8.41 -11.84 -9.61
C LEU A 905 7.67 -12.72 -10.62
N LEU A 906 8.11 -12.73 -11.88
CA LEU A 906 7.44 -13.42 -13.00
C LEU A 906 8.15 -14.73 -13.38
N PRO A 907 7.43 -15.74 -13.89
CA PRO A 907 8.05 -16.93 -14.48
C PRO A 907 8.86 -16.58 -15.76
N PRO A 908 9.79 -17.45 -16.20
CA PRO A 908 10.66 -17.18 -17.34
C PRO A 908 9.89 -16.83 -18.62
N THR A 909 10.04 -15.59 -19.10
CA THR A 909 9.34 -15.10 -20.29
C THR A 909 10.12 -15.37 -21.59
N PRO A 910 9.47 -15.59 -22.75
CA PRO A 910 10.17 -15.76 -24.03
C PRO A 910 11.10 -14.58 -24.35
N GLY A 911 12.35 -14.89 -24.73
CA GLY A 911 13.40 -13.88 -24.97
C GLY A 911 14.24 -13.51 -23.75
N LEU A 912 13.95 -14.06 -22.56
CA LEU A 912 14.82 -13.91 -21.38
C LEU A 912 16.18 -14.58 -21.62
N ASN A 913 17.26 -13.86 -21.34
CA ASN A 913 18.64 -14.32 -21.37
C ASN A 913 19.23 -14.25 -19.95
N LEU A 914 19.52 -15.41 -19.35
CA LEU A 914 19.99 -15.51 -17.97
C LEU A 914 21.35 -14.84 -17.75
N THR A 915 22.24 -14.79 -18.75
CA THR A 915 23.52 -14.07 -18.63
C THR A 915 23.31 -12.56 -18.60
N ILE A 916 22.43 -12.03 -19.46
CA ILE A 916 22.07 -10.60 -19.44
C ILE A 916 21.37 -10.26 -18.12
N LEU A 917 20.51 -11.13 -17.60
CA LEU A 917 19.87 -10.96 -16.30
C LEU A 917 20.87 -10.96 -15.15
N GLN A 918 21.83 -11.89 -15.13
CA GLN A 918 22.90 -11.94 -14.12
C GLN A 918 23.73 -10.65 -14.13
N ASN A 919 24.19 -10.22 -15.31
CA ASN A 919 24.87 -8.93 -15.48
C ASN A 919 24.02 -7.75 -14.96
N THR A 920 22.70 -7.80 -15.14
CA THR A 920 21.77 -6.76 -14.69
C THR A 920 21.65 -6.73 -13.18
N ALA A 921 21.47 -7.89 -12.53
CA ALA A 921 21.43 -8.02 -11.07
C ALA A 921 22.77 -7.58 -10.43
N ASP A 922 23.89 -7.99 -11.02
CA ASP A 922 25.25 -7.60 -10.57
C ASP A 922 25.52 -6.10 -10.79
N LYS A 923 24.92 -5.49 -11.84
CA LYS A 923 25.00 -4.05 -12.10
C LYS A 923 24.15 -3.24 -11.12
N ILE A 924 22.94 -3.70 -10.79
CA ILE A 924 22.08 -3.08 -9.77
C ILE A 924 22.78 -3.14 -8.41
N ALA A 925 23.27 -4.31 -8.01
CA ALA A 925 23.97 -4.53 -6.74
C ALA A 925 25.30 -3.77 -6.59
N SER A 926 25.81 -3.12 -7.64
CA SER A 926 27.09 -2.39 -7.63
C SER A 926 26.98 -0.87 -7.81
N ILE A 927 25.88 -0.34 -8.36
CA ILE A 927 25.72 1.12 -8.56
C ILE A 927 24.33 1.70 -8.26
N TRP A 928 23.29 0.90 -8.02
CA TRP A 928 21.93 1.43 -7.83
C TRP A 928 21.81 2.16 -6.49
N ASP A 929 21.06 3.26 -6.43
CA ASP A 929 20.88 4.00 -5.17
C ASP A 929 19.86 3.30 -4.25
N PHE A 930 20.37 2.44 -3.38
CA PHE A 930 19.57 1.69 -2.41
C PHE A 930 18.86 2.59 -1.38
N SER A 931 19.34 3.83 -1.17
CA SER A 931 18.66 4.81 -0.29
C SER A 931 17.39 5.41 -0.89
N GLN A 932 17.14 5.16 -2.19
CA GLN A 932 15.98 5.63 -2.95
C GLN A 932 14.95 4.53 -3.25
N LEU A 933 15.20 3.30 -2.78
CA LEU A 933 14.28 2.18 -2.93
C LEU A 933 13.08 2.31 -1.98
N PHE A 934 11.95 1.71 -2.37
CA PHE A 934 10.80 1.50 -1.52
C PHE A 934 10.85 0.09 -0.91
N GLY A 935 10.10 -0.11 0.17
CA GLY A 935 10.16 -1.37 0.94
C GLY A 935 9.87 -2.66 0.12
N TRP A 936 9.13 -2.58 -0.99
CA TRP A 936 8.84 -3.77 -1.81
C TRP A 936 9.92 -4.11 -2.84
N ASP A 937 10.86 -3.21 -3.12
CA ASP A 937 11.98 -3.47 -4.04
C ASP A 937 12.94 -4.52 -3.47
N PHE A 938 13.16 -4.53 -2.14
CA PHE A 938 14.08 -5.46 -1.49
C PHE A 938 13.59 -6.92 -1.55
N PRO A 939 12.31 -7.25 -1.28
CA PRO A 939 11.78 -8.57 -1.57
C PRO A 939 11.75 -8.94 -3.06
N MET A 940 11.56 -7.97 -3.97
CA MET A 940 11.66 -8.22 -5.41
C MET A 940 13.10 -8.60 -5.83
N LEU A 941 14.10 -7.90 -5.28
CA LEU A 941 15.53 -8.23 -5.41
C LEU A 941 15.85 -9.60 -4.81
N ALA A 942 15.28 -9.94 -3.64
CA ALA A 942 15.46 -11.23 -2.99
C ALA A 942 14.90 -12.40 -3.82
N MET A 943 13.69 -12.26 -4.38
CA MET A 943 13.10 -13.26 -5.28
C MET A 943 13.93 -13.48 -6.55
N ASN A 944 14.56 -12.42 -7.09
CA ASN A 944 15.51 -12.57 -8.20
C ASN A 944 16.78 -13.31 -7.75
N ALA A 945 17.37 -12.93 -6.61
CA ALA A 945 18.60 -13.51 -6.09
C ALA A 945 18.48 -15.01 -5.79
N VAL A 946 17.42 -15.46 -5.12
CA VAL A 946 17.20 -16.89 -4.84
C VAL A 946 17.06 -17.70 -6.13
N ARG A 947 16.37 -17.15 -7.15
CA ARG A 947 16.23 -17.78 -8.48
C ARG A 947 17.52 -17.80 -9.31
N LEU A 948 18.45 -16.88 -9.04
CA LEU A 948 19.82 -16.94 -9.56
C LEU A 948 20.74 -17.89 -8.76
N GLY A 949 20.20 -18.66 -7.80
CA GLY A 949 20.96 -19.59 -6.97
C GLY A 949 21.78 -18.91 -5.87
N ARG A 950 21.33 -17.75 -5.37
CA ARG A 950 22.03 -16.91 -4.39
C ARG A 950 21.17 -16.67 -3.13
N PRO A 951 20.77 -17.71 -2.36
CA PRO A 951 19.88 -17.56 -1.21
C PRO A 951 20.50 -16.71 -0.08
N GLU A 952 21.82 -16.73 0.10
CA GLU A 952 22.54 -15.80 0.99
C GLU A 952 22.23 -14.35 0.63
N LYS A 953 22.35 -13.98 -0.65
CA LYS A 953 22.07 -12.63 -1.13
C LYS A 953 20.59 -12.25 -1.07
N ALA A 954 19.69 -13.24 -1.16
CA ALA A 954 18.27 -13.02 -0.91
C ALA A 954 18.01 -12.61 0.55
N VAL A 955 18.63 -13.29 1.53
CA VAL A 955 18.53 -12.91 2.95
C VAL A 955 19.19 -11.55 3.21
N GLU A 956 20.31 -11.22 2.57
CA GLU A 956 20.91 -9.88 2.67
C GLU A 956 19.92 -8.78 2.27
N TYR A 957 19.19 -8.93 1.16
CA TYR A 957 18.20 -7.92 0.75
C TYR A 957 17.00 -7.83 1.71
N LEU A 958 16.49 -8.96 2.23
CA LEU A 958 15.38 -8.94 3.21
C LEU A 958 15.77 -8.32 4.57
N LEU A 959 17.08 -8.16 4.82
CA LEU A 959 17.66 -7.60 6.04
C LEU A 959 18.49 -6.34 5.79
N ASP A 960 18.35 -5.72 4.62
CA ASP A 960 19.09 -4.51 4.25
C ASP A 960 18.77 -3.35 5.21
N ALA A 961 19.75 -2.50 5.50
CA ALA A 961 19.61 -1.34 6.37
C ALA A 961 18.63 -0.29 5.81
N TYR A 962 18.44 -0.26 4.48
CA TYR A 962 17.42 0.55 3.81
C TYR A 962 16.03 -0.12 3.75
N PHE A 963 15.88 -1.34 4.32
CA PHE A 963 14.62 -2.03 4.53
C PHE A 963 14.28 -2.27 6.03
N PRO A 964 14.28 -1.21 6.88
CA PRO A 964 14.07 -1.36 8.33
C PRO A 964 12.59 -1.56 8.70
N PHE A 965 12.39 -2.29 9.80
CA PHE A 965 11.11 -2.54 10.45
C PHE A 965 11.25 -2.11 11.91
N ASP A 966 10.29 -1.33 12.43
CA ASP A 966 10.36 -0.81 13.81
C ASP A 966 10.24 -1.90 14.88
N ASP A 967 10.25 -1.51 16.16
CA ASP A 967 10.19 -2.43 17.30
C ASP A 967 8.94 -3.32 17.33
N VAL A 968 7.81 -2.86 16.80
CA VAL A 968 6.56 -3.63 16.68
C VAL A 968 6.37 -4.26 15.29
N GLY A 969 7.33 -4.07 14.38
CA GLY A 969 7.38 -4.68 13.05
C GLY A 969 6.68 -3.88 11.95
N MET A 970 6.43 -2.59 12.16
CA MET A 970 5.94 -1.70 11.10
C MET A 970 7.05 -1.47 10.06
N PRO A 971 6.83 -1.77 8.76
CA PRO A 971 7.78 -1.44 7.70
C PRO A 971 7.87 0.08 7.53
N VAL A 972 9.08 0.63 7.59
CA VAL A 972 9.31 2.08 7.57
C VAL A 972 9.22 2.63 6.14
N GLY A 973 8.54 3.76 5.94
CA GLY A 973 8.31 4.39 4.63
C GLY A 973 9.52 5.13 4.01
N GLY A 974 10.68 5.08 4.67
CA GLY A 974 11.90 5.75 4.24
C GLY A 974 11.72 7.28 4.09
N PRO A 975 12.45 7.92 3.16
CA PRO A 975 12.35 9.36 2.91
C PRO A 975 11.22 9.76 1.92
N ARG A 976 10.42 8.80 1.43
CA ARG A 976 9.54 8.96 0.26
C ARG A 976 8.05 8.89 0.58
N VAL A 977 7.66 8.08 1.55
CA VAL A 977 6.26 7.85 1.94
C VAL A 977 6.12 7.81 3.47
N ALA A 978 4.89 7.97 3.96
CA ALA A 978 4.61 7.86 5.38
C ALA A 978 4.97 6.48 5.94
N THR A 979 5.25 6.41 7.24
CA THR A 979 5.38 5.14 7.97
C THR A 979 4.03 4.81 8.62
N PRO A 980 3.53 3.56 8.54
CA PRO A 980 4.10 2.41 7.84
C PRO A 980 3.87 2.44 6.33
N TYR A 981 4.67 1.64 5.62
CA TYR A 981 4.51 1.33 4.20
C TYR A 981 4.39 -0.20 4.01
N PHE A 982 3.17 -0.71 4.16
CA PHE A 982 2.89 -2.15 4.23
C PHE A 982 3.20 -2.99 3.00
N PRO A 983 3.32 -2.46 1.76
CA PRO A 983 3.82 -3.24 0.64
C PRO A 983 5.17 -3.92 0.89
N GLY A 984 6.04 -3.33 1.74
CA GLY A 984 7.27 -3.99 2.19
C GLY A 984 7.01 -5.27 2.98
N ALA A 985 6.04 -5.27 3.90
CA ALA A 985 5.67 -6.45 4.67
C ALA A 985 4.97 -7.51 3.79
N GLY A 986 4.02 -7.12 2.93
CA GLY A 986 3.31 -8.05 2.04
C GLY A 986 4.22 -8.72 1.01
N SER A 987 5.12 -7.94 0.40
CA SER A 987 6.13 -8.47 -0.53
C SER A 987 7.22 -9.29 0.17
N LEU A 988 7.62 -8.96 1.41
CA LEU A 988 8.48 -9.82 2.24
C LEU A 988 7.85 -11.20 2.43
N LEU A 989 6.56 -11.26 2.80
CA LEU A 989 5.86 -12.54 2.93
C LEU A 989 5.73 -13.29 1.60
N LEU A 990 5.60 -12.59 0.47
CA LEU A 990 5.63 -13.20 -0.87
C LEU A 990 7.01 -13.83 -1.19
N ALA A 991 8.10 -13.11 -0.91
CA ALA A 991 9.47 -13.60 -1.11
C ALA A 991 9.79 -14.78 -0.17
N VAL A 992 9.41 -14.71 1.10
CA VAL A 992 9.58 -15.82 2.07
C VAL A 992 8.76 -17.05 1.65
N ALA A 993 7.54 -16.89 1.13
CA ALA A 993 6.77 -18.02 0.60
C ALA A 993 7.41 -18.66 -0.65
N MET A 994 8.16 -17.90 -1.43
CA MET A 994 8.94 -18.40 -2.57
C MET A 994 10.25 -19.06 -2.11
N MET A 995 10.90 -18.55 -1.07
CA MET A 995 12.05 -19.22 -0.43
C MET A 995 11.64 -20.50 0.32
N ALA A 996 10.40 -20.60 0.83
CA ALA A 996 9.93 -21.77 1.57
C ALA A 996 9.31 -22.87 0.69
N GLY A 997 8.53 -22.49 -0.34
CA GLY A 997 7.86 -23.43 -1.25
C GLY A 997 8.55 -23.67 -2.59
N GLY A 998 9.51 -22.82 -2.96
CA GLY A 998 10.15 -22.83 -4.28
C GLY A 998 9.22 -22.32 -5.38
N TRP A 999 9.51 -22.74 -6.61
CA TRP A 999 8.73 -22.43 -7.82
C TRP A 999 8.73 -23.62 -8.78
N ASP A 1000 7.92 -23.59 -9.84
CA ASP A 1000 7.80 -24.69 -10.78
C ASP A 1000 9.16 -25.11 -11.37
N GLY A 1001 9.50 -26.39 -11.24
CA GLY A 1001 10.78 -26.98 -11.64
C GLY A 1001 11.94 -26.79 -10.64
N SER A 1002 11.67 -26.20 -9.47
CA SER A 1002 12.63 -25.95 -8.38
C SER A 1002 11.89 -25.87 -7.03
N GLU A 1003 11.11 -26.91 -6.73
CA GLU A 1003 10.20 -26.98 -5.59
C GLU A 1003 10.94 -27.19 -4.25
N GLY A 1004 10.36 -26.70 -3.14
CA GLY A 1004 10.89 -26.86 -1.78
C GLY A 1004 11.70 -25.67 -1.27
N PRO A 1005 12.37 -25.79 -0.11
CA PRO A 1005 13.02 -24.66 0.56
C PRO A 1005 14.40 -24.29 -0.03
N HIS A 1006 14.61 -22.99 -0.25
CA HIS A 1006 15.83 -22.36 -0.79
C HIS A 1006 16.36 -21.30 0.19
N PHE A 1007 16.81 -21.76 1.35
CA PHE A 1007 17.45 -20.93 2.39
C PHE A 1007 18.99 -21.07 2.35
N PRO A 1008 19.75 -20.15 2.98
CA PRO A 1008 21.21 -20.18 2.93
C PRO A 1008 21.80 -21.45 3.57
N VAL A 1009 23.01 -21.84 3.14
CA VAL A 1009 23.62 -23.10 3.58
C VAL A 1009 23.88 -23.11 5.10
N GLY A 1010 23.51 -24.21 5.74
CA GLY A 1010 23.62 -24.37 7.19
C GLY A 1010 22.64 -23.49 7.98
N TRP A 1011 21.45 -23.26 7.44
CA TRP A 1011 20.27 -22.88 8.21
C TRP A 1011 19.42 -24.13 8.48
N GLU A 1012 19.00 -24.30 9.73
CA GLU A 1012 17.98 -25.27 10.14
C GLU A 1012 16.62 -24.57 10.05
N VAL A 1013 15.77 -25.07 9.16
CA VAL A 1013 14.49 -24.44 8.77
C VAL A 1013 13.40 -25.50 8.65
N GLU A 1014 12.28 -25.29 9.33
CA GLU A 1014 11.07 -26.10 9.19
C GLU A 1014 10.01 -25.34 8.38
N VAL A 1015 9.35 -26.02 7.43
CA VAL A 1015 8.32 -25.43 6.55
C VAL A 1015 7.08 -26.30 6.48
N GLU A 1016 5.91 -25.68 6.64
CA GLU A 1016 4.60 -26.32 6.52
C GLU A 1016 3.78 -25.68 5.40
N GLY A 1017 3.11 -26.50 4.59
CA GLY A 1017 1.96 -26.09 3.77
C GLY A 1017 2.21 -25.17 2.57
N PHE A 1018 3.43 -24.69 2.33
CA PHE A 1018 3.75 -23.89 1.15
C PHE A 1018 3.65 -24.72 -0.15
N THR A 1019 3.13 -24.09 -1.20
CA THR A 1019 3.13 -24.63 -2.58
C THR A 1019 4.14 -23.87 -3.45
N PRO A 1020 4.60 -24.42 -4.59
CA PRO A 1020 5.49 -23.70 -5.49
C PRO A 1020 4.83 -22.46 -6.13
N ALA A 1021 5.61 -21.38 -6.28
CA ALA A 1021 5.25 -20.20 -7.08
C ALA A 1021 5.31 -20.49 -8.61
N LEU A 1022 4.87 -19.51 -9.41
CA LEU A 1022 4.96 -19.53 -10.88
C LEU A 1022 6.39 -19.29 -11.37
#